data_AF-A0A8H7PKP1-F1
#
_entry.id   AF-A0A8H7PKP1-F1
#
_cell.length_a   1.000
_cell.length_b   1.000
_cell.length_c   1.000
_cell.angle_alpha   90.00
_cell.angle_beta   90.00
_cell.angle_gamma   90.00
#
_symmetry.space_group_name_H-M   'P 1'
#
loop_
_entity.id
_entity.type
_entity.pdbx_description
1 polymer ?
#
loop_
_entity_poly.entity_id
_entity_poly.type
_entity_poly.pdbx_seq_one_letter_code
_entity_poly.pdbx_strand_id
1 'polypeptide(L)'
;WAQRSSLNQPIYTRAASSLAQKRPTSQEKRKLVFDNRSPSLQDFLAQANASQPLEPLSGSAVSPDHIPYLNVIGPSLGRGRKFYIEVYGCQMNVNDTEILNSILTNSGYVRTSTLEDANVVFLVTCAIRENAETRIWERLKFLRHYRTKVNRDTPPMVGVLGCMAERLKSKLLEQDRLVDIVCGPDAYRSIPHLISLAETKDGVANVMLSADETYADVMPMRLDKDSVSGWVSVMRGCNNMCSFCIVPFTRGNERSRPIETILNEVRYLNEQGVKEVTLLGQNVNSYRDTSETTVYGTDIGSQLSNSGFNTIYKRKAGGVRFTELLDRVSLINPEMRIRFTSPHPKDFPVDLLHLISERPNLCNSIHLPIQSGSTSMIGRMRRGYSREAYLELVNTMRKIIPNVWISSDFITGFCDETEEEHRDTVTLMEEVGYDMAFMFAYSMREKTHAHRKYTDNVPDDVKARRLNEIIQTFHRVAQNKTKLLIGSEQHVLVDWDVPKVKNGVTTVFSGRTDGGHKVFLEGDGTGLQKGDYVTVRIKDASSVSLRGKVVKKQSVAEFARSQMEKQQLLRAGSMATWPSPKNKRIVWNKIRAGFDEHRHEQELDNVKVLMDNASNTVLFLIAAGRHHGVEHQIVKNLTSLHYFRSQYNERPPFYNKKLPSDIREQHNHAYDELDTTLAMLNQSLGLSLR
;
A
#
# COMPACT_ATOMS: atom_id res chain seq x y z
N TRP A 1 -49.07 16.55 -27.17
CA TRP A 1 -50.53 16.67 -27.03
C TRP A 1 -51.12 16.29 -28.38
N ALA A 2 -51.86 15.16 -28.40
CA ALA A 2 -52.84 14.71 -29.39
C ALA A 2 -52.44 14.64 -30.89
N GLN A 3 -52.84 13.67 -31.72
CA GLN A 3 -53.40 12.33 -31.58
C GLN A 3 -53.63 11.83 -33.03
N ARG A 4 -53.77 10.51 -33.20
CA ARG A 4 -54.42 9.77 -34.31
C ARG A 4 -53.58 9.56 -35.58
N SER A 5 -53.68 8.45 -36.32
CA SER A 5 -54.35 7.15 -36.19
C SER A 5 -54.08 6.45 -37.55
N SER A 6 -53.30 5.36 -37.58
CA SER A 6 -53.73 3.99 -37.91
C SER A 6 -54.02 3.72 -39.40
N LEU A 7 -53.37 2.68 -39.94
CA LEU A 7 -54.01 1.61 -40.73
C LEU A 7 -53.00 0.47 -41.02
N ASN A 8 -53.47 -0.74 -40.78
CA ASN A 8 -52.76 -2.02 -40.86
C ASN A 8 -52.77 -2.62 -42.27
N GLN A 9 -51.60 -3.13 -42.70
CA GLN A 9 -51.34 -4.42 -43.39
C GLN A 9 -51.91 -4.69 -44.82
N PRO A 10 -51.54 -5.80 -45.51
CA PRO A 10 -50.19 -6.33 -45.85
C PRO A 10 -50.12 -6.84 -47.33
N ILE A 11 -48.99 -6.80 -48.05
CA ILE A 11 -48.83 -7.62 -49.29
C ILE A 11 -47.40 -8.17 -49.47
N TYR A 12 -47.33 -9.50 -49.34
CA TYR A 12 -46.49 -10.54 -49.96
C TYR A 12 -45.12 -10.24 -50.62
N THR A 13 -44.19 -11.10 -50.19
CA THR A 13 -42.97 -11.61 -50.83
C THR A 13 -43.03 -11.80 -52.35
N ARG A 14 -41.99 -11.34 -53.04
CA ARG A 14 -41.48 -11.99 -54.26
C ARG A 14 -39.96 -12.11 -54.19
N ALA A 15 -39.51 -13.37 -54.22
CA ALA A 15 -38.14 -13.75 -54.46
C ALA A 15 -37.76 -13.42 -55.92
N ALA A 16 -36.56 -12.89 -56.12
CA ALA A 16 -35.88 -12.90 -57.41
C ALA A 16 -34.41 -13.24 -57.16
N SER A 17 -34.04 -14.45 -57.56
CA SER A 17 -32.66 -14.90 -57.65
C SER A 17 -31.92 -14.13 -58.74
N SER A 18 -30.76 -13.58 -58.43
CA SER A 18 -29.68 -13.45 -59.41
C SER A 18 -28.38 -13.86 -58.74
N LEU A 19 -27.80 -14.92 -59.28
CA LEU A 19 -26.50 -15.48 -58.91
C LEU A 19 -25.40 -14.48 -59.30
N ALA A 20 -24.99 -13.65 -58.35
CA ALA A 20 -23.72 -12.95 -58.43
C ALA A 20 -22.62 -13.88 -57.89
N GLN A 21 -21.72 -14.33 -58.78
CA GLN A 21 -20.52 -15.07 -58.42
C GLN A 21 -19.72 -14.28 -57.39
N LYS A 22 -19.72 -14.74 -56.13
CA LYS A 22 -18.83 -14.24 -55.08
C LYS A 22 -17.39 -14.58 -55.48
N ARG A 23 -16.57 -13.54 -55.67
CA ARG A 23 -15.11 -13.65 -55.54
C ARG A 23 -14.79 -14.33 -54.20
N PRO A 24 -13.74 -15.18 -54.11
CA PRO A 24 -13.41 -15.87 -52.87
C PRO A 24 -13.16 -14.83 -51.79
N THR A 25 -14.03 -14.83 -50.78
CA THR A 25 -13.88 -14.04 -49.57
C THR A 25 -12.57 -14.43 -48.91
N SER A 26 -11.74 -13.43 -48.59
CA SER A 26 -10.59 -13.57 -47.70
C SER A 26 -10.96 -14.44 -46.51
N GLN A 27 -10.19 -15.49 -46.22
CA GLN A 27 -10.34 -16.28 -45.00
C GLN A 27 -10.51 -15.32 -43.81
N GLU A 28 -11.68 -15.33 -43.16
CA GLU A 28 -11.91 -14.58 -41.93
C GLU A 28 -10.90 -15.05 -40.90
N LYS A 29 -9.88 -14.24 -40.60
CA LYS A 29 -8.93 -14.58 -39.56
C LYS A 29 -9.67 -14.55 -38.22
N ARG A 30 -9.77 -15.70 -37.56
CA ARG A 30 -10.44 -15.85 -36.27
C ARG A 30 -9.67 -15.11 -35.16
N LYS A 31 -10.42 -14.41 -34.29
CA LYS A 31 -9.93 -13.84 -33.03
C LYS A 31 -9.62 -14.96 -32.03
N LEU A 32 -8.53 -14.84 -31.28
CA LEU A 32 -8.15 -15.80 -30.24
C LEU A 32 -8.28 -15.14 -28.87
N VAL A 33 -9.05 -15.75 -27.96
CA VAL A 33 -9.28 -15.22 -26.61
C VAL A 33 -9.05 -16.33 -25.59
N PHE A 34 -8.14 -16.10 -24.66
CA PHE A 34 -7.91 -16.93 -23.47
C PHE A 34 -8.52 -16.23 -22.25
N ASP A 35 -9.50 -16.85 -21.60
CA ASP A 35 -10.14 -16.34 -20.39
C ASP A 35 -10.61 -17.47 -19.45
N ASN A 36 -11.06 -17.09 -18.25
CA ASN A 36 -11.54 -18.04 -17.23
C ASN A 36 -13.06 -18.33 -17.36
N ARG A 37 -13.72 -18.12 -18.52
CA ARG A 37 -15.14 -18.48 -18.65
C ARG A 37 -15.30 -19.99 -18.74
N SER A 38 -16.22 -20.53 -17.94
CA SER A 38 -16.75 -21.87 -18.16
C SER A 38 -17.47 -21.91 -19.53
N PRO A 39 -17.30 -22.97 -20.34
CA PRO A 39 -17.98 -23.08 -21.62
C PRO A 39 -19.50 -22.99 -21.44
N SER A 40 -20.17 -22.14 -22.22
CA SER A 40 -21.62 -22.04 -22.23
C SER A 40 -22.24 -23.16 -23.07
N LEU A 41 -23.55 -23.41 -22.90
CA LEU A 41 -24.29 -24.36 -23.75
C LEU A 41 -24.16 -24.01 -25.24
N GLN A 42 -24.07 -22.72 -25.57
CA GLN A 42 -23.88 -22.24 -26.95
C GLN A 42 -22.48 -22.59 -27.47
N ASP A 43 -21.45 -22.56 -26.63
CA ASP A 43 -20.09 -22.97 -27.00
C ASP A 43 -20.03 -24.48 -27.28
N PHE A 44 -20.75 -25.28 -26.49
CA PHE A 44 -20.92 -26.72 -26.74
C PHE A 44 -21.65 -27.01 -28.05
N LEU A 45 -22.72 -26.27 -28.34
CA LEU A 45 -23.48 -26.42 -29.59
C LEU A 45 -22.66 -25.95 -30.82
N ALA A 46 -21.82 -24.92 -30.67
CA ALA A 46 -20.91 -24.47 -31.71
C ALA A 46 -19.79 -25.49 -31.99
N GLN A 47 -19.26 -26.14 -30.94
CA GLN A 47 -18.30 -27.24 -31.08
C GLN A 47 -18.92 -28.51 -31.68
N ALA A 48 -20.17 -28.83 -31.34
CA ALA A 48 -20.88 -29.96 -31.92
C ALA A 48 -21.09 -29.82 -33.44
N ASN A 49 -21.19 -28.59 -33.94
CA ASN A 49 -21.28 -28.29 -35.38
C ASN A 49 -19.91 -28.16 -36.07
N ALA A 50 -18.81 -28.11 -35.32
CA ALA A 50 -17.46 -28.11 -35.86
C ALA A 50 -16.97 -29.55 -36.00
N SER A 51 -17.38 -30.24 -37.07
CA SER A 51 -16.90 -31.58 -37.42
C SER A 51 -15.41 -31.54 -37.76
N GLN A 52 -14.54 -31.59 -36.76
CA GLN A 52 -13.15 -32.03 -36.92
C GLN A 52 -12.95 -33.33 -36.14
N PRO A 53 -12.29 -34.35 -36.73
CA PRO A 53 -11.99 -35.58 -36.01
C PRO A 53 -11.09 -35.25 -34.80
N LEU A 54 -11.48 -35.74 -33.62
CA LEU A 54 -10.62 -35.72 -32.44
C LEU A 54 -9.50 -36.75 -32.65
N GLU A 55 -8.27 -36.27 -32.85
CA GLU A 55 -7.07 -37.09 -32.74
C GLU A 55 -6.96 -37.66 -31.31
N PRO A 56 -6.67 -38.95 -31.14
CA PRO A 56 -6.56 -39.54 -29.81
C PRO A 56 -5.36 -38.95 -29.05
N LEU A 57 -5.62 -38.42 -27.86
CA LEU A 57 -4.60 -37.94 -26.92
C LEU A 57 -3.71 -39.11 -26.49
N SER A 58 -2.57 -39.27 -27.16
CA SER A 58 -1.51 -40.17 -26.75
C SER A 58 -0.80 -39.62 -25.51
N GLY A 59 -1.04 -40.27 -24.38
CA GLY A 59 -0.24 -40.37 -23.15
C GLY A 59 0.91 -39.38 -22.92
N SER A 60 0.64 -38.38 -22.10
CA SER A 60 1.47 -38.01 -20.94
C SER A 60 0.66 -37.07 -20.06
N ALA A 61 0.40 -37.46 -18.81
CA ALA A 61 -0.22 -36.58 -17.84
C ALA A 61 0.65 -35.33 -17.68
N VAL A 62 0.16 -34.20 -18.20
CA VAL A 62 0.81 -32.91 -18.08
C VAL A 62 0.75 -32.53 -16.59
N SER A 63 1.91 -32.49 -15.94
CA SER A 63 2.03 -31.94 -14.59
C SER A 63 1.43 -30.51 -14.57
N PRO A 64 0.68 -30.11 -13.53
CA PRO A 64 0.12 -28.75 -13.40
C PRO A 64 1.17 -27.63 -13.56
N ASP A 65 2.45 -27.94 -13.35
CA ASP A 65 3.57 -27.01 -13.48
C ASP A 65 4.04 -26.81 -14.93
N HIS A 66 3.51 -27.55 -15.91
CA HIS A 66 3.94 -27.50 -17.30
C HIS A 66 2.89 -26.85 -18.20
N ILE A 67 3.04 -25.55 -18.45
CA ILE A 67 2.20 -24.81 -19.40
C ILE A 67 2.75 -25.05 -20.83
N PRO A 68 2.06 -25.80 -21.71
CA PRO A 68 2.64 -26.35 -22.95
C PRO A 68 3.15 -25.32 -23.97
N TYR A 69 2.69 -24.07 -23.90
CA TYR A 69 3.09 -22.99 -24.82
C TYR A 69 4.28 -22.15 -24.32
N LEU A 70 4.77 -22.36 -23.08
CA LEU A 70 5.98 -21.68 -22.57
C LEU A 70 7.28 -22.27 -23.12
N ASN A 71 7.25 -23.48 -23.68
CA ASN A 71 8.44 -24.16 -24.24
C ASN A 71 8.98 -23.53 -25.54
N VAL A 72 8.39 -22.42 -26.01
CA VAL A 72 8.74 -21.74 -27.28
C VAL A 72 9.50 -20.42 -27.04
N ILE A 73 9.81 -20.06 -25.80
CA ILE A 73 10.53 -18.82 -25.47
C ILE A 73 12.04 -19.02 -25.72
N GLY A 74 12.44 -18.99 -26.99
CA GLY A 74 13.84 -18.83 -27.35
C GLY A 74 14.32 -17.39 -27.08
N PRO A 75 15.59 -17.17 -26.69
CA PRO A 75 16.15 -15.86 -26.36
C PRO A 75 16.19 -14.84 -27.53
N SER A 76 15.67 -15.19 -28.70
CA SER A 76 15.73 -14.40 -29.93
C SER A 76 14.36 -14.12 -30.57
N LEU A 77 13.25 -14.29 -29.84
CA LEU A 77 11.89 -14.06 -30.38
C LEU A 77 11.67 -12.61 -30.83
N GLY A 78 12.26 -11.66 -30.10
CA GLY A 78 12.15 -10.23 -30.38
C GLY A 78 12.94 -9.79 -31.62
N ARG A 79 14.02 -10.49 -32.00
CA ARG A 79 14.91 -10.15 -33.13
C ARG A 79 15.34 -8.67 -33.15
N GLY A 80 15.52 -8.05 -31.97
CA GLY A 80 15.88 -6.64 -31.86
C GLY A 80 14.75 -5.63 -32.15
N ARG A 81 13.51 -6.10 -32.32
CA ARG A 81 12.34 -5.24 -32.50
C ARG A 81 12.16 -4.32 -31.30
N LYS A 82 11.76 -3.09 -31.59
CA LYS A 82 11.59 -2.03 -30.59
C LYS A 82 10.17 -2.01 -30.03
N PHE A 83 10.03 -1.83 -28.73
CA PHE A 83 8.74 -1.61 -28.07
C PHE A 83 8.70 -0.30 -27.29
N TYR A 84 7.54 0.34 -27.31
CA TYR A 84 7.26 1.59 -26.60
C TYR A 84 6.09 1.38 -25.64
N ILE A 85 6.16 1.97 -24.45
CA ILE A 85 5.15 1.78 -23.40
C ILE A 85 4.66 3.11 -22.87
N GLU A 86 3.34 3.26 -22.78
CA GLU A 86 2.66 4.39 -22.14
C GLU A 86 1.86 3.89 -20.94
N VAL A 87 2.03 4.55 -19.79
CA VAL A 87 1.37 4.16 -18.55
C VAL A 87 0.23 5.13 -18.24
N TYR A 88 -0.98 4.59 -18.18
CA TYR A 88 -2.22 5.30 -17.85
C TYR A 88 -2.87 4.66 -16.63
N GLY A 89 -2.33 4.92 -15.44
CA GLY A 89 -2.84 4.22 -14.26
C GLY A 89 -2.23 4.61 -12.93
N CYS A 90 -2.16 3.63 -12.04
CA CYS A 90 -1.65 3.77 -10.67
C CYS A 90 -0.20 3.30 -10.56
N GLN A 91 0.34 3.39 -9.34
CA GLN A 91 1.69 2.96 -8.99
C GLN A 91 1.94 1.49 -9.33
N MET A 92 0.92 0.63 -9.21
CA MET A 92 1.04 -0.76 -9.66
C MET A 92 1.16 -0.91 -11.17
N ASN A 93 0.57 -0.02 -11.97
CA ASN A 93 0.80 -0.04 -13.41
C ASN A 93 2.22 0.39 -13.78
N VAL A 94 2.82 1.31 -13.00
CA VAL A 94 4.25 1.66 -13.16
C VAL A 94 5.12 0.45 -12.86
N ASN A 95 4.91 -0.23 -11.73
CA ASN A 95 5.61 -1.47 -11.39
C ASN A 95 5.38 -2.60 -12.42
N ASP A 96 4.15 -2.79 -12.87
CA ASP A 96 3.80 -3.75 -13.93
C ASP A 96 4.57 -3.47 -15.23
N THR A 97 4.89 -2.20 -15.50
CA THR A 97 5.66 -1.79 -16.67
C THR A 97 7.14 -2.18 -16.55
N GLU A 98 7.72 -2.12 -15.35
CA GLU A 98 9.09 -2.59 -15.11
C GLU A 98 9.20 -4.10 -15.26
N ILE A 99 8.19 -4.85 -14.80
CA ILE A 99 8.08 -6.30 -15.03
C ILE A 99 7.97 -6.61 -16.53
N LEU A 100 7.11 -5.88 -17.25
CA LEU A 100 6.93 -6.02 -18.69
C LEU A 100 8.24 -5.75 -19.45
N ASN A 101 8.97 -4.70 -19.03
CA ASN A 101 10.26 -4.34 -19.59
C ASN A 101 11.28 -5.49 -19.43
N SER A 102 11.34 -6.14 -18.26
CA SER A 102 12.19 -7.32 -18.04
C SER A 102 11.82 -8.49 -18.95
N ILE A 103 10.53 -8.84 -19.03
CA ILE A 103 10.06 -9.99 -19.83
C ILE A 103 10.40 -9.80 -21.31
N LEU A 104 10.13 -8.61 -21.85
CA LEU A 104 10.39 -8.29 -23.26
C LEU A 104 11.88 -8.23 -23.57
N THR A 105 12.68 -7.61 -22.70
CA THR A 105 14.14 -7.51 -22.87
C THR A 105 14.79 -8.89 -22.86
N ASN A 106 14.39 -9.76 -21.92
CA ASN A 106 14.87 -11.15 -21.86
C ASN A 106 14.43 -11.99 -23.07
N SER A 107 13.37 -11.57 -23.77
CA SER A 107 12.89 -12.19 -25.01
C SER A 107 13.53 -11.60 -26.27
N GLY A 108 14.51 -10.69 -26.15
CA GLY A 108 15.26 -10.11 -27.26
C GLY A 108 14.60 -8.90 -27.93
N TYR A 109 13.64 -8.25 -27.27
CA TYR A 109 13.08 -6.96 -27.71
C TYR A 109 13.87 -5.79 -27.09
N VAL A 110 13.85 -4.63 -27.73
CA VAL A 110 14.58 -3.42 -27.28
C VAL A 110 13.59 -2.32 -26.91
N ARG A 111 13.72 -1.70 -25.75
CA ARG A 111 12.86 -0.57 -25.38
C ARG A 111 13.23 0.68 -26.19
N THR A 112 12.24 1.44 -26.64
CA THR A 112 12.42 2.80 -27.18
C THR A 112 11.65 3.85 -26.35
N SER A 113 12.10 5.10 -26.39
CA SER A 113 11.43 6.26 -25.78
C SER A 113 10.60 7.07 -26.77
N THR A 114 10.72 6.77 -28.07
CA THR A 114 10.03 7.45 -29.16
C THR A 114 8.97 6.54 -29.75
N LEU A 115 7.81 7.11 -30.11
CA LEU A 115 6.72 6.35 -30.73
C LEU A 115 7.09 5.94 -32.15
N GLU A 116 7.90 6.76 -32.82
CA GLU A 116 8.26 6.66 -34.23
C GLU A 116 9.12 5.42 -34.52
N ASP A 117 9.98 5.04 -33.59
CA ASP A 117 10.88 3.90 -33.73
C ASP A 117 10.25 2.58 -33.26
N ALA A 118 9.02 2.61 -32.75
CA ALA A 118 8.40 1.44 -32.13
C ALA A 118 7.86 0.48 -33.18
N ASN A 119 8.13 -0.82 -33.01
CA ASN A 119 7.42 -1.89 -33.74
C ASN A 119 6.17 -2.36 -32.98
N VAL A 120 6.17 -2.19 -31.65
CA VAL A 120 5.05 -2.54 -30.77
C VAL A 120 4.83 -1.42 -29.77
N VAL A 121 3.58 -1.01 -29.57
CA VAL A 121 3.16 0.04 -28.65
C VAL A 121 2.23 -0.58 -27.60
N PHE A 122 2.57 -0.46 -26.33
CA PHE A 122 1.75 -0.94 -25.23
C PHE A 122 1.16 0.22 -24.43
N LEU A 123 -0.16 0.20 -24.25
CA LEU A 123 -0.87 1.05 -23.32
C LEU A 123 -1.15 0.24 -22.05
N VAL A 124 -0.45 0.55 -20.95
CA VAL A 124 -0.67 -0.10 -19.64
C VAL A 124 -1.72 0.70 -18.89
N THR A 125 -2.87 0.09 -18.63
CA THR A 125 -4.10 0.79 -18.28
C THR A 125 -4.69 0.37 -16.94
N CYS A 126 -5.36 1.32 -16.27
CA CYS A 126 -6.12 1.09 -15.04
C CYS A 126 -7.63 1.02 -15.33
N ALA A 127 -8.35 0.12 -14.65
CA ALA A 127 -9.82 0.04 -14.73
C ALA A 127 -10.55 0.91 -13.71
N ILE A 128 -9.82 1.58 -12.82
CA ILE A 128 -10.43 2.21 -11.64
C ILE A 128 -10.82 3.65 -11.95
N ARG A 129 -10.00 4.44 -12.65
CA ARG A 129 -10.31 5.87 -12.85
C ARG A 129 -11.24 6.06 -14.05
N GLU A 130 -12.38 6.72 -13.86
CA GLU A 130 -13.40 6.96 -14.89
C GLU A 130 -12.82 7.69 -16.12
N ASN A 131 -12.07 8.77 -15.89
CA ASN A 131 -11.39 9.52 -16.95
C ASN A 131 -10.24 8.75 -17.65
N ALA A 132 -9.82 7.59 -17.13
CA ALA A 132 -8.78 6.81 -17.79
C ALA A 132 -9.32 6.13 -19.05
N GLU A 133 -10.57 5.66 -19.04
CA GLU A 133 -11.16 4.96 -20.18
C GLU A 133 -11.28 5.87 -21.41
N THR A 134 -11.87 7.06 -21.26
CA THR A 134 -12.03 8.03 -22.36
C THR A 134 -10.68 8.40 -22.99
N ARG A 135 -9.67 8.66 -22.16
CA ARG A 135 -8.30 8.98 -22.63
C ARG A 135 -7.69 7.85 -23.44
N ILE A 136 -7.91 6.60 -23.04
CA ILE A 136 -7.42 5.44 -23.79
C ILE A 136 -8.14 5.30 -25.13
N TRP A 137 -9.45 5.49 -25.18
CA TRP A 137 -10.18 5.47 -26.45
C TRP A 137 -9.71 6.56 -27.42
N GLU A 138 -9.47 7.79 -26.93
CA GLU A 138 -8.89 8.87 -27.72
C GLU A 138 -7.47 8.53 -28.20
N ARG A 139 -6.64 7.97 -27.31
CA ARG A 139 -5.28 7.55 -27.67
C ARG A 139 -5.27 6.44 -28.72
N LEU A 140 -6.16 5.46 -28.62
CA LEU A 140 -6.32 4.40 -29.60
C LEU A 140 -6.75 4.95 -30.97
N LYS A 141 -7.66 5.93 -31.00
CA LYS A 141 -8.04 6.62 -32.25
C LYS A 141 -6.85 7.35 -32.87
N PHE A 142 -6.05 8.04 -32.06
CA PHE A 142 -4.80 8.66 -32.51
C PHE A 142 -3.83 7.63 -33.10
N LEU A 143 -3.60 6.50 -32.42
CA LEU A 143 -2.70 5.45 -32.89
C LEU A 143 -3.21 4.80 -34.20
N ARG A 144 -4.53 4.63 -34.36
CA ARG A 144 -5.13 4.20 -35.63
C ARG A 144 -4.82 5.18 -36.75
N HIS A 145 -4.98 6.49 -36.49
CA HIS A 145 -4.63 7.51 -37.47
C HIS A 145 -3.14 7.47 -37.83
N TYR A 146 -2.27 7.34 -36.83
CA TYR A 146 -0.83 7.24 -37.00
C TYR A 146 -0.44 6.04 -37.88
N ARG A 147 -1.01 4.86 -37.62
CA ARG A 147 -0.83 3.62 -38.41
C ARG A 147 -1.30 3.75 -39.86
N THR A 148 -2.41 4.45 -40.09
CA THR A 148 -3.06 4.50 -41.40
C THR A 148 -2.53 5.62 -42.29
N LYS A 149 -2.05 6.73 -41.71
CA LYS A 149 -1.64 7.92 -42.47
C LYS A 149 -0.16 8.28 -42.35
N VAL A 150 0.49 7.99 -41.24
CA VAL A 150 1.87 8.48 -40.96
C VAL A 150 2.91 7.40 -41.19
N ASN A 151 2.69 6.18 -40.68
CA ASN A 151 3.62 5.06 -40.81
C ASN A 151 2.95 3.86 -41.47
N ARG A 152 2.67 4.00 -42.77
CA ARG A 152 1.86 3.04 -43.55
C ARG A 152 2.63 1.77 -43.95
N ASP A 153 3.94 1.89 -44.14
CA ASP A 153 4.77 0.80 -44.68
C ASP A 153 5.07 -0.26 -43.61
N THR A 154 5.24 0.17 -42.35
CA THR A 154 5.46 -0.71 -41.18
C THR A 154 4.69 -0.20 -39.96
N PRO A 155 3.35 -0.33 -39.93
CA PRO A 155 2.56 0.15 -38.81
C PRO A 155 2.89 -0.62 -37.53
N PRO A 156 3.08 0.05 -36.38
CA PRO A 156 3.36 -0.63 -35.12
C PRO A 156 2.14 -1.43 -34.65
N MET A 157 2.37 -2.58 -34.03
CA MET A 157 1.34 -3.36 -33.32
C MET A 157 0.94 -2.65 -32.01
N VAL A 158 -0.31 -2.74 -31.58
CA VAL A 158 -0.86 -1.97 -30.44
C VAL A 158 -1.49 -2.95 -29.47
N GLY A 159 -0.98 -2.94 -28.25
CA GLY A 159 -1.48 -3.73 -27.15
C GLY A 159 -2.08 -2.86 -26.04
N VAL A 160 -3.23 -3.27 -25.51
CA VAL A 160 -3.82 -2.70 -24.29
C VAL A 160 -3.65 -3.72 -23.17
N LEU A 161 -2.94 -3.32 -22.11
CA LEU A 161 -2.56 -4.18 -21.01
C LEU A 161 -3.16 -3.69 -19.68
N GLY A 162 -3.27 -4.58 -18.70
CA GLY A 162 -3.63 -4.23 -17.32
C GLY A 162 -5.12 -4.41 -17.01
N CYS A 163 -5.61 -3.76 -15.94
CA CYS A 163 -6.95 -4.05 -15.41
C CYS A 163 -8.08 -3.69 -16.38
N MET A 164 -7.94 -2.62 -17.17
CA MET A 164 -8.97 -2.23 -18.13
C MET A 164 -9.03 -3.22 -19.30
N ALA A 165 -7.92 -3.88 -19.64
CA ALA A 165 -7.89 -4.97 -20.62
C ALA A 165 -8.76 -6.16 -20.19
N GLU A 166 -8.75 -6.55 -18.91
CA GLU A 166 -9.67 -7.57 -18.36
C GLU A 166 -11.12 -7.12 -18.48
N ARG A 167 -11.41 -5.87 -18.08
CA ARG A 167 -12.79 -5.38 -18.01
C ARG A 167 -13.42 -5.22 -19.39
N LEU A 168 -12.71 -4.60 -20.32
CA LEU A 168 -13.25 -4.16 -21.62
C LEU A 168 -12.85 -5.06 -22.79
N LYS A 169 -12.39 -6.29 -22.52
CA LYS A 169 -11.86 -7.21 -23.54
C LYS A 169 -12.69 -7.29 -24.82
N SER A 170 -14.01 -7.48 -24.71
CA SER A 170 -14.90 -7.62 -25.87
C SER A 170 -14.99 -6.33 -26.66
N LYS A 171 -15.20 -5.19 -25.98
CA LYS A 171 -15.24 -3.87 -26.63
C LYS A 171 -13.92 -3.54 -27.33
N LEU A 172 -12.77 -3.82 -26.69
CA LEU A 172 -11.44 -3.57 -27.25
C LEU A 172 -11.14 -4.41 -28.50
N LEU A 173 -11.60 -5.67 -28.53
CA LEU A 173 -11.40 -6.56 -29.68
C LEU A 173 -12.41 -6.33 -30.80
N GLU A 174 -13.64 -5.95 -30.49
CA GLU A 174 -14.73 -5.79 -31.46
C GLU A 174 -14.71 -4.43 -32.14
N GLN A 175 -14.34 -3.37 -31.42
CA GLN A 175 -14.46 -2.01 -31.90
C GLN A 175 -13.28 -1.63 -32.81
N ASP A 176 -13.61 -1.37 -34.09
CA ASP A 176 -12.77 -0.63 -35.04
C ASP A 176 -11.35 -1.18 -35.32
N ARG A 177 -11.05 -2.44 -34.92
CA ARG A 177 -9.70 -3.04 -34.98
C ARG A 177 -8.62 -2.11 -34.41
N LEU A 178 -8.94 -1.43 -33.31
CA LEU A 178 -8.04 -0.47 -32.68
C LEU A 178 -6.84 -1.14 -31.99
N VAL A 179 -6.99 -2.42 -31.63
CA VAL A 179 -6.07 -3.16 -30.75
C VAL A 179 -5.79 -4.54 -31.33
N ASP A 180 -4.52 -4.94 -31.35
CA ASP A 180 -4.09 -6.28 -31.78
C ASP A 180 -3.86 -7.22 -30.60
N ILE A 181 -3.46 -6.68 -29.44
CA ILE A 181 -3.16 -7.46 -28.24
C ILE A 181 -3.95 -6.93 -27.04
N VAL A 182 -4.66 -7.79 -26.32
CA VAL A 182 -5.29 -7.46 -25.04
C VAL A 182 -4.73 -8.38 -23.96
N CYS A 183 -4.06 -7.83 -22.95
CA CYS A 183 -3.44 -8.65 -21.90
C CYS A 183 -3.90 -8.23 -20.50
N GLY A 184 -4.47 -9.15 -19.75
CA GLY A 184 -4.78 -8.97 -18.34
C GLY A 184 -3.52 -8.87 -17.46
N PRO A 185 -3.66 -8.40 -16.22
CA PRO A 185 -2.53 -8.15 -15.33
C PRO A 185 -1.76 -9.40 -14.88
N ASP A 186 -2.38 -10.58 -14.96
CA ASP A 186 -1.79 -11.86 -14.55
C ASP A 186 -1.23 -12.67 -15.73
N ALA A 187 -1.19 -12.08 -16.94
CA ALA A 187 -0.82 -12.78 -18.17
C ALA A 187 0.40 -12.20 -18.90
N TYR A 188 1.17 -11.30 -18.29
CA TYR A 188 2.28 -10.58 -18.96
C TYR A 188 3.38 -11.51 -19.48
N ARG A 189 3.60 -12.69 -18.89
CA ARG A 189 4.54 -13.71 -19.43
C ARG A 189 4.16 -14.18 -20.83
N SER A 190 2.87 -14.14 -21.17
CA SER A 190 2.40 -14.56 -22.48
C SER A 190 2.66 -13.51 -23.56
N ILE A 191 3.01 -12.26 -23.21
CA ILE A 191 3.14 -11.16 -24.17
C ILE A 191 4.08 -11.47 -25.34
N PRO A 192 5.31 -12.00 -25.15
CA PRO A 192 6.17 -12.37 -26.27
C PRO A 192 5.48 -13.30 -27.28
N HIS A 193 4.72 -14.28 -26.77
CA HIS A 193 3.94 -15.19 -27.59
C HIS A 193 2.72 -14.52 -28.23
N LEU A 194 2.00 -13.65 -27.50
CA LEU A 194 0.86 -12.89 -28.03
C LEU A 194 1.28 -11.98 -29.19
N ILE A 195 2.47 -11.37 -29.13
CA ILE A 195 3.04 -10.60 -30.25
C ILE A 195 3.17 -11.49 -31.48
N SER A 196 3.76 -12.69 -31.33
CA SER A 196 3.93 -13.62 -32.45
C SER A 196 2.58 -14.10 -33.03
N LEU A 197 1.59 -14.38 -32.17
CA LEU A 197 0.25 -14.77 -32.64
C LEU A 197 -0.47 -13.63 -33.37
N ALA A 198 -0.35 -12.40 -32.89
CA ALA A 198 -1.01 -11.22 -33.46
C ALA A 198 -0.47 -10.83 -34.84
N GLU A 199 0.70 -11.34 -35.26
CA GLU A 199 1.17 -11.20 -36.65
C GLU A 199 0.28 -11.96 -37.65
N THR A 200 -0.33 -13.06 -37.21
CA THR A 200 -1.11 -13.96 -38.09
C THR A 200 -2.62 -13.88 -37.88
N LYS A 201 -3.08 -13.38 -36.74
CA LYS A 201 -4.50 -13.36 -36.31
C LYS A 201 -5.05 -11.93 -36.23
N ASP A 202 -6.36 -11.76 -36.41
CA ASP A 202 -7.04 -10.47 -36.31
C ASP A 202 -7.38 -10.09 -34.85
N GLY A 203 -6.35 -10.06 -34.00
CA GLY A 203 -6.47 -9.73 -32.58
C GLY A 203 -6.39 -10.96 -31.66
N VAL A 204 -5.58 -10.82 -30.61
CA VAL A 204 -5.33 -11.87 -29.61
C VAL A 204 -5.51 -11.29 -28.22
N ALA A 205 -6.22 -12.01 -27.36
CA ALA A 205 -6.40 -11.62 -25.97
C ALA A 205 -6.05 -12.74 -25.00
N ASN A 206 -5.31 -12.40 -23.94
CA ASN A 206 -5.16 -13.26 -22.77
C ASN A 206 -5.48 -12.45 -21.51
N VAL A 207 -6.63 -12.72 -20.92
CA VAL A 207 -7.10 -12.07 -19.69
C VAL A 207 -7.36 -13.09 -18.59
N MET A 208 -6.74 -14.27 -18.67
CA MET A 208 -6.87 -15.30 -17.66
C MET A 208 -6.31 -14.79 -16.33
N LEU A 209 -7.09 -15.00 -15.27
CA LEU A 209 -6.64 -14.71 -13.90
C LEU A 209 -6.01 -15.98 -13.34
N SER A 210 -4.76 -15.87 -12.92
CA SER A 210 -4.01 -17.00 -12.35
C SER A 210 -4.28 -17.12 -10.85
N ALA A 211 -4.33 -18.37 -10.36
CA ALA A 211 -4.45 -18.66 -8.94
C ALA A 211 -3.16 -18.41 -8.16
N ASP A 212 -2.00 -18.39 -8.85
CA ASP A 212 -0.67 -18.42 -8.21
C ASP A 212 0.29 -17.33 -8.73
N GLU A 213 -0.04 -16.64 -9.84
CA GLU A 213 0.89 -15.67 -10.43
C GLU A 213 1.12 -14.45 -9.53
N THR A 214 2.41 -14.20 -9.26
CA THR A 214 2.93 -13.07 -8.48
C THR A 214 4.15 -12.41 -9.11
N TYR A 215 4.71 -12.97 -10.20
CA TYR A 215 5.96 -12.58 -10.85
C TYR A 215 7.18 -12.63 -9.91
N ALA A 216 7.17 -13.53 -8.93
CA ALA A 216 8.18 -13.61 -7.89
C ALA A 216 9.62 -13.81 -8.41
N ASP A 217 9.76 -14.53 -9.51
CA ASP A 217 10.97 -14.91 -10.24
C ASP A 217 11.41 -13.88 -11.30
N VAL A 218 10.64 -12.82 -11.54
CA VAL A 218 10.99 -11.76 -12.50
C VAL A 218 11.55 -10.56 -11.75
N MET A 219 12.86 -10.32 -11.88
CA MET A 219 13.48 -9.10 -11.36
C MET A 219 13.08 -7.90 -12.24
N PRO A 220 12.38 -6.87 -11.71
CA PRO A 220 11.95 -5.73 -12.51
C PRO A 220 13.12 -4.87 -13.01
N MET A 221 13.10 -4.49 -14.28
CA MET A 221 14.07 -3.61 -14.89
C MET A 221 13.51 -2.19 -14.92
N ARG A 222 14.08 -1.33 -14.08
CA ARG A 222 13.63 0.07 -13.91
C ARG A 222 13.67 0.84 -15.22
N LEU A 223 12.63 1.65 -15.43
CA LEU A 223 12.56 2.54 -16.59
C LEU A 223 13.42 3.79 -16.40
N ASP A 224 13.45 4.32 -15.18
CA ASP A 224 14.25 5.47 -14.76
C ASP A 224 15.34 4.99 -13.79
N LYS A 225 16.56 4.91 -14.29
CA LYS A 225 17.73 4.48 -13.50
C LYS A 225 18.12 5.52 -12.44
N ASP A 226 17.79 6.79 -12.66
CA ASP A 226 18.18 7.89 -11.79
C ASP A 226 17.16 8.14 -10.66
N SER A 227 16.04 7.41 -10.64
CA SER A 227 15.01 7.61 -9.61
C SER A 227 15.50 7.13 -8.24
N VAL A 228 15.30 7.98 -7.22
CA VAL A 228 15.67 7.71 -5.81
C VAL A 228 14.67 6.83 -5.07
N SER A 229 13.48 6.63 -5.67
CA SER A 229 12.40 5.84 -5.07
C SER A 229 12.08 4.63 -5.94
N GLY A 230 11.94 3.46 -5.31
CA GLY A 230 11.55 2.20 -5.93
C GLY A 230 10.15 1.75 -5.49
N TRP A 231 9.46 1.04 -6.37
CA TRP A 231 8.20 0.36 -6.05
C TRP A 231 8.47 -1.14 -6.01
N VAL A 232 7.98 -1.82 -4.98
CA VAL A 232 8.15 -3.28 -4.84
C VAL A 232 6.80 -3.91 -4.61
N SER A 233 6.32 -4.71 -5.56
CA SER A 233 5.07 -5.45 -5.39
C SER A 233 5.29 -6.66 -4.50
N VAL A 234 4.62 -6.67 -3.34
CA VAL A 234 4.70 -7.76 -2.36
C VAL A 234 3.54 -8.75 -2.49
N MET A 235 2.48 -8.35 -3.17
CA MET A 235 1.30 -9.19 -3.37
C MET A 235 0.45 -8.69 -4.54
N ARG A 236 -0.47 -9.55 -5.01
CA ARG A 236 -1.46 -9.27 -6.05
C ARG A 236 -2.85 -9.75 -5.66
N GLY A 237 -3.86 -9.09 -6.20
CA GLY A 237 -5.26 -9.45 -5.98
C GLY A 237 -5.77 -8.98 -4.61
N CYS A 238 -7.07 -9.11 -4.38
CA CYS A 238 -7.70 -8.64 -3.15
C CYS A 238 -8.91 -9.48 -2.81
N ASN A 239 -8.98 -9.93 -1.56
CA ASN A 239 -10.15 -10.66 -1.07
C ASN A 239 -11.23 -9.73 -0.49
N ASN A 240 -10.92 -8.44 -0.26
CA ASN A 240 -11.92 -7.50 0.25
C ASN A 240 -12.96 -7.19 -0.84
N MET A 241 -14.13 -7.85 -0.78
CA MET A 241 -15.24 -7.61 -1.70
C MET A 241 -16.07 -6.39 -1.28
N CYS A 242 -15.43 -5.23 -1.22
CA CYS A 242 -16.10 -3.95 -1.00
C CYS A 242 -17.12 -3.70 -2.12
N SER A 243 -18.24 -3.07 -1.79
CA SER A 243 -19.39 -3.01 -2.72
C SER A 243 -19.07 -2.31 -4.05
N PHE A 244 -18.19 -1.32 -4.01
CA PHE A 244 -17.80 -0.46 -5.14
C PHE A 244 -16.53 -0.95 -5.89
N CYS A 245 -15.80 -1.93 -5.35
CA CYS A 245 -14.45 -2.25 -5.81
C CYS A 245 -14.48 -3.32 -6.91
N ILE A 246 -13.80 -3.03 -8.04
CA ILE A 246 -13.68 -3.95 -9.19
C ILE A 246 -12.44 -4.85 -9.11
N VAL A 247 -11.52 -4.55 -8.20
CA VAL A 247 -10.20 -5.19 -8.09
C VAL A 247 -10.28 -6.72 -7.99
N PRO A 248 -11.15 -7.33 -7.16
CA PRO A 248 -11.23 -8.79 -7.06
C PRO A 248 -11.56 -9.48 -8.39
N PHE A 249 -12.27 -8.78 -9.29
CA PHE A 249 -12.65 -9.31 -10.60
C PHE A 249 -11.62 -9.04 -11.70
N THR A 250 -10.69 -8.11 -11.48
CA THR A 250 -9.68 -7.71 -12.48
C THR A 250 -8.27 -8.20 -12.15
N ARG A 251 -8.00 -8.56 -10.89
CA ARG A 251 -6.71 -9.11 -10.41
C ARG A 251 -6.86 -10.41 -9.61
N GLY A 252 -8.09 -10.91 -9.48
CA GLY A 252 -8.37 -12.17 -8.78
C GLY A 252 -8.17 -12.11 -7.26
N ASN A 253 -8.13 -13.30 -6.67
CA ASN A 253 -7.93 -13.50 -5.24
C ASN A 253 -6.54 -13.06 -4.78
N GLU A 254 -6.42 -12.78 -3.50
CA GLU A 254 -5.18 -12.35 -2.87
C GLU A 254 -4.08 -13.43 -2.87
N ARG A 255 -2.90 -13.05 -3.35
CA ARG A 255 -1.70 -13.87 -3.50
C ARG A 255 -0.49 -13.09 -3.01
N SER A 256 0.20 -13.59 -1.99
CA SER A 256 1.43 -12.99 -1.48
C SER A 256 2.63 -13.56 -2.21
N ARG A 257 3.59 -12.71 -2.51
CA ARG A 257 4.87 -13.11 -3.08
C ARG A 257 5.76 -13.71 -1.96
N PRO A 258 6.60 -14.73 -2.24
CA PRO A 258 7.53 -15.26 -1.24
C PRO A 258 8.49 -14.20 -0.70
N ILE A 259 8.70 -14.17 0.62
CA ILE A 259 9.45 -13.11 1.31
C ILE A 259 10.88 -12.95 0.78
N GLU A 260 11.60 -14.05 0.54
CA GLU A 260 12.99 -14.00 0.05
C GLU A 260 13.10 -13.28 -1.29
N THR A 261 12.12 -13.45 -2.18
CA THR A 261 12.13 -12.75 -3.47
C THR A 261 11.93 -11.24 -3.32
N ILE A 262 11.13 -10.80 -2.34
CA ILE A 262 10.96 -9.39 -1.99
C ILE A 262 12.25 -8.83 -1.38
N LEU A 263 12.86 -9.55 -0.43
CA LEU A 263 14.11 -9.13 0.20
C LEU A 263 15.24 -8.99 -0.83
N ASN A 264 15.34 -9.91 -1.78
CA ASN A 264 16.32 -9.85 -2.86
C ASN A 264 16.10 -8.65 -3.79
N GLU A 265 14.85 -8.33 -4.13
CA GLU A 265 14.53 -7.13 -4.92
C GLU A 265 14.89 -5.84 -4.16
N VAL A 266 14.60 -5.76 -2.85
CA VAL A 266 14.99 -4.59 -2.05
C VAL A 266 16.50 -4.46 -1.92
N ARG A 267 17.24 -5.57 -1.73
CA ARG A 267 18.71 -5.59 -1.74
C ARG A 267 19.26 -5.09 -3.08
N TYR A 268 18.69 -5.56 -4.19
CA TYR A 268 19.08 -5.11 -5.52
C TYR A 268 18.83 -3.61 -5.69
N LEU A 269 17.67 -3.09 -5.27
CA LEU A 269 17.38 -1.65 -5.32
C LEU A 269 18.35 -0.84 -4.43
N ASN A 270 18.73 -1.37 -3.26
CA ASN A 270 19.75 -0.78 -2.40
C ASN A 270 21.10 -0.63 -3.13
N GLU A 271 21.54 -1.69 -3.80
CA GLU A 271 22.81 -1.71 -4.56
C GLU A 271 22.78 -0.72 -5.74
N GLN A 272 21.61 -0.47 -6.32
CA GLN A 272 21.41 0.56 -7.34
C GLN A 272 21.32 1.99 -6.77
N GLY A 273 21.50 2.18 -5.46
CA GLY A 273 21.52 3.49 -4.82
C GLY A 273 20.13 4.07 -4.51
N VAL A 274 19.06 3.27 -4.60
CA VAL A 274 17.70 3.69 -4.21
C VAL A 274 17.67 4.03 -2.73
N LYS A 275 17.05 5.16 -2.40
CA LYS A 275 16.99 5.71 -1.03
C LYS A 275 15.66 5.44 -0.36
N GLU A 276 14.60 5.24 -1.13
CA GLU A 276 13.26 4.95 -0.61
C GLU A 276 12.60 3.80 -1.38
N VAL A 277 12.01 2.85 -0.67
CA VAL A 277 11.20 1.79 -1.28
C VAL A 277 9.78 1.87 -0.75
N THR A 278 8.79 1.79 -1.65
CA THR A 278 7.38 1.65 -1.26
C THR A 278 6.86 0.26 -1.62
N LEU A 279 6.44 -0.49 -0.60
CA LEU A 279 5.79 -1.79 -0.76
C LEU A 279 4.37 -1.60 -1.30
N LEU A 280 4.06 -2.30 -2.39
CA LEU A 280 2.80 -2.22 -3.11
C LEU A 280 1.99 -3.52 -2.99
N GLY A 281 0.70 -3.34 -2.75
CA GLY A 281 -0.32 -4.38 -2.83
C GLY A 281 -1.70 -3.76 -2.95
N GLN A 282 -2.72 -4.55 -3.30
CA GLN A 282 -4.12 -4.09 -3.22
C GLN A 282 -4.64 -3.98 -1.78
N ASN A 283 -4.14 -4.85 -0.90
CA ASN A 283 -4.36 -4.83 0.54
C ASN A 283 -3.05 -5.17 1.24
N VAL A 284 -2.08 -4.26 1.25
CA VAL A 284 -0.67 -4.60 1.54
C VAL A 284 -0.47 -5.29 2.90
N ASN A 285 -1.26 -4.91 3.91
CA ASN A 285 -1.16 -5.43 5.27
C ASN A 285 -1.93 -6.74 5.51
N SER A 286 -2.59 -7.30 4.50
CA SER A 286 -3.01 -8.72 4.52
C SER A 286 -1.95 -9.67 3.96
N TYR A 287 -0.76 -9.16 3.59
CA TYR A 287 0.36 -9.99 3.18
C TYR A 287 0.56 -11.16 4.14
N ARG A 288 0.59 -12.35 3.54
CA ARG A 288 0.78 -13.62 4.22
C ARG A 288 1.45 -14.61 3.27
N ASP A 289 2.75 -14.83 3.48
CA ASP A 289 3.54 -15.78 2.71
C ASP A 289 3.45 -17.17 3.35
N THR A 290 2.86 -18.12 2.61
CA THR A 290 2.67 -19.50 3.05
C THR A 290 3.76 -20.45 2.55
N SER A 291 4.77 -19.95 1.83
CA SER A 291 5.89 -20.77 1.34
C SER A 291 6.90 -21.10 2.45
N GLU A 292 7.07 -20.20 3.42
CA GLU A 292 7.79 -20.49 4.67
C GLU A 292 6.85 -21.20 5.67
N THR A 293 7.21 -22.43 6.06
CA THR A 293 6.55 -23.19 7.13
C THR A 293 7.00 -22.76 8.53
N THR A 294 8.07 -21.98 8.63
CA THR A 294 8.55 -21.44 9.91
C THR A 294 7.61 -20.33 10.35
N VAL A 295 6.73 -20.65 11.29
CA VAL A 295 5.86 -19.67 11.95
C VAL A 295 6.74 -18.80 12.87
N TYR A 296 7.23 -17.68 12.34
CA TYR A 296 7.79 -16.62 13.17
C TYR A 296 6.63 -15.91 13.86
N GLY A 297 6.57 -16.00 15.19
CA GLY A 297 5.67 -15.18 15.99
C GLY A 297 4.26 -15.75 16.11
N THR A 298 4.03 -16.42 17.25
CA THR A 298 2.80 -16.47 18.04
C THR A 298 1.48 -16.96 17.40
N ASP A 299 0.76 -17.76 18.19
CA ASP A 299 -0.71 -17.89 18.15
C ASP A 299 -1.43 -16.55 18.47
N ILE A 300 -0.88 -15.39 18.06
CA ILE A 300 -1.64 -14.13 18.01
C ILE A 300 -2.70 -14.38 16.95
N GLY A 301 -3.91 -14.59 17.47
CA GLY A 301 -4.87 -15.48 16.86
C GLY A 301 -5.32 -15.04 15.49
N SER A 302 -6.02 -15.95 14.84
CA SER A 302 -6.89 -15.70 13.69
C SER A 302 -7.98 -14.63 13.93
N GLN A 303 -7.94 -13.91 15.06
CA GLN A 303 -8.87 -12.83 15.41
C GLN A 303 -8.41 -11.52 14.75
N LEU A 304 -9.38 -10.65 14.45
CA LEU A 304 -9.11 -9.34 13.86
C LEU A 304 -8.28 -8.52 14.84
N SER A 305 -7.36 -7.71 14.31
CA SER A 305 -6.37 -7.01 15.14
C SER A 305 -6.99 -6.00 16.10
N ASN A 306 -8.21 -5.55 15.82
CA ASN A 306 -8.86 -4.44 16.49
C ASN A 306 -10.32 -4.82 16.82
N SER A 307 -10.77 -4.44 18.01
CA SER A 307 -12.17 -4.59 18.43
C SER A 307 -13.10 -3.80 17.51
N GLY A 308 -14.29 -4.34 17.23
CA GLY A 308 -15.29 -3.68 16.37
C GLY A 308 -15.05 -3.85 14.86
N PHE A 309 -14.04 -4.61 14.45
CA PHE A 309 -13.84 -5.00 13.05
C PHE A 309 -14.38 -6.41 12.81
N ASN A 310 -14.90 -6.64 11.61
CA ASN A 310 -15.45 -7.90 11.10
C ASN A 310 -14.93 -8.16 9.68
N THR A 311 -14.83 -9.43 9.29
CA THR A 311 -14.48 -9.79 7.91
C THR A 311 -15.28 -10.97 7.41
N ILE A 312 -15.64 -10.93 6.13
CA ILE A 312 -16.39 -11.99 5.45
C ILE A 312 -15.46 -13.13 5.00
N TYR A 313 -14.14 -12.88 4.92
CA TYR A 313 -13.16 -13.81 4.36
C TYR A 313 -12.39 -14.53 5.46
N LYS A 314 -12.27 -15.86 5.30
CA LYS A 314 -11.45 -16.69 6.19
C LYS A 314 -9.98 -16.33 5.98
N ARG A 315 -9.29 -15.91 7.05
CA ARG A 315 -7.84 -15.71 7.02
C ARG A 315 -7.12 -17.05 6.82
N LYS A 316 -6.06 -17.03 6.01
CA LYS A 316 -5.15 -18.17 5.86
C LYS A 316 -4.43 -18.42 7.20
N ALA A 317 -4.35 -19.68 7.63
CA ALA A 317 -3.61 -20.06 8.84
C ALA A 317 -2.11 -20.24 8.51
N GLY A 318 -1.23 -19.90 9.46
CA GLY A 318 0.22 -19.98 9.28
C GLY A 318 0.81 -19.01 8.25
N GLY A 319 2.13 -19.04 8.08
CA GLY A 319 2.87 -18.17 7.15
C GLY A 319 3.31 -16.82 7.74
N VAL A 320 4.28 -16.20 7.09
CA VAL A 320 4.91 -14.93 7.48
C VAL A 320 3.95 -13.77 7.21
N ARG A 321 3.68 -12.89 8.20
CA ARG A 321 2.73 -11.78 8.06
C ARG A 321 3.43 -10.53 7.56
N PHE A 322 2.64 -9.49 7.29
CA PHE A 322 3.16 -8.19 6.89
C PHE A 322 4.11 -7.56 7.92
N THR A 323 3.85 -7.73 9.21
CA THR A 323 4.71 -7.19 10.28
C THR A 323 6.13 -7.76 10.19
N GLU A 324 6.27 -9.09 10.02
CA GLU A 324 7.58 -9.72 9.89
C GLU A 324 8.27 -9.37 8.56
N LEU A 325 7.50 -9.24 7.46
CA LEU A 325 8.05 -8.74 6.20
C LEU A 325 8.64 -7.33 6.37
N LEU A 326 7.87 -6.42 6.97
CA LEU A 326 8.29 -5.05 7.15
C LEU A 326 9.52 -4.95 8.06
N ASP A 327 9.58 -5.77 9.11
CA ASP A 327 10.74 -5.88 9.99
C ASP A 327 12.00 -6.32 9.22
N ARG A 328 11.92 -7.43 8.47
CA ARG A 328 13.05 -7.94 7.66
C ARG A 328 13.49 -6.94 6.59
N VAL A 329 12.56 -6.26 5.93
CA VAL A 329 12.86 -5.21 4.94
C VAL A 329 13.57 -4.02 5.60
N SER A 330 13.14 -3.61 6.81
CA SER A 330 13.76 -2.51 7.57
C SER A 330 15.22 -2.75 7.93
N LEU A 331 15.61 -4.02 8.08
CA LEU A 331 16.96 -4.43 8.45
C LEU A 331 17.95 -4.46 7.28
N ILE A 332 17.49 -4.43 6.02
CA ILE A 332 18.37 -4.47 4.85
C ILE A 332 19.28 -3.24 4.81
N ASN A 333 18.71 -2.06 5.02
CA ASN A 333 19.45 -0.82 5.11
C ASN A 333 18.73 0.18 6.04
N PRO A 334 19.28 0.44 7.25
CA PRO A 334 18.72 1.42 8.19
C PRO A 334 18.67 2.86 7.68
N GLU A 335 19.32 3.17 6.56
CA GLU A 335 19.29 4.49 5.91
C GLU A 335 18.31 4.56 4.72
N MET A 336 17.73 3.44 4.33
CA MET A 336 16.72 3.40 3.27
C MET A 336 15.33 3.57 3.86
N ARG A 337 14.60 4.60 3.44
CA ARG A 337 13.20 4.80 3.84
C ARG A 337 12.31 3.71 3.26
N ILE A 338 11.39 3.22 4.07
CA ILE A 338 10.43 2.19 3.67
C ILE A 338 9.03 2.70 3.93
N ARG A 339 8.21 2.62 2.89
CA ARG A 339 6.80 2.95 2.90
C ARG A 339 5.99 1.74 2.49
N PHE A 340 4.70 1.83 2.75
CA PHE A 340 3.71 0.95 2.15
C PHE A 340 2.44 1.76 1.86
N THR A 341 1.62 1.27 0.94
CA THR A 341 0.36 1.92 0.58
C THR A 341 -0.75 0.90 0.38
N SER A 342 -1.99 1.39 0.32
CA SER A 342 -3.19 0.56 0.21
C SER A 342 -3.35 -0.50 1.31
N PRO A 343 -3.11 -0.21 2.61
CA PRO A 343 -3.51 -1.13 3.66
C PRO A 343 -5.02 -1.01 3.94
N HIS A 344 -5.62 -2.04 4.52
CA HIS A 344 -7.00 -2.02 4.98
C HIS A 344 -7.06 -1.77 6.51
N PRO A 345 -7.96 -0.90 7.02
CA PRO A 345 -8.04 -0.59 8.46
C PRO A 345 -8.19 -1.80 9.39
N LYS A 346 -8.89 -2.84 8.93
CA LYS A 346 -9.10 -4.10 9.67
C LYS A 346 -7.82 -4.92 9.93
N ASP A 347 -6.76 -4.68 9.18
CA ASP A 347 -5.53 -5.49 9.16
C ASP A 347 -4.34 -4.74 9.80
N PHE A 348 -4.59 -3.89 10.81
CA PHE A 348 -3.56 -3.17 11.57
C PHE A 348 -3.38 -3.74 12.98
N PRO A 349 -2.49 -4.72 13.19
CA PRO A 349 -2.14 -5.20 14.52
C PRO A 349 -1.27 -4.20 15.29
N VAL A 350 -1.38 -4.24 16.62
CA VAL A 350 -0.67 -3.32 17.53
C VAL A 350 0.85 -3.49 17.40
N ASP A 351 1.33 -4.72 17.16
CA ASP A 351 2.76 -5.01 16.93
C ASP A 351 3.32 -4.27 15.70
N LEU A 352 2.55 -4.13 14.63
CA LEU A 352 2.91 -3.34 13.45
C LEU A 352 3.07 -1.85 13.79
N LEU A 353 2.20 -1.31 14.64
CA LEU A 353 2.28 0.09 15.07
C LEU A 353 3.53 0.35 15.91
N HIS A 354 3.87 -0.57 16.82
CA HIS A 354 5.13 -0.50 17.58
C HIS A 354 6.34 -0.59 16.67
N LEU A 355 6.35 -1.52 15.72
CA LEU A 355 7.44 -1.65 14.75
C LEU A 355 7.67 -0.36 13.96
N ILE A 356 6.61 0.29 13.47
CA ILE A 356 6.72 1.58 12.77
C ILE A 356 7.30 2.66 13.70
N SER A 357 6.86 2.70 14.95
CA SER A 357 7.35 3.68 15.95
C SER A 357 8.84 3.48 16.30
N GLU A 358 9.28 2.22 16.38
CA GLU A 358 10.64 1.85 16.82
C GLU A 358 11.70 2.02 15.73
N ARG A 359 11.33 1.92 14.46
CA ARG A 359 12.26 1.88 13.33
C ARG A 359 12.32 3.24 12.61
N PRO A 360 13.42 4.01 12.72
CA PRO A 360 13.54 5.33 12.09
C PRO A 360 13.36 5.39 10.58
N ASN A 361 13.66 4.28 9.90
CA ASN A 361 13.58 4.17 8.45
C ASN A 361 12.23 3.64 7.96
N LEU A 362 11.32 3.24 8.88
CA LEU A 362 9.92 3.03 8.55
C LEU A 362 9.19 4.37 8.64
N CYS A 363 8.61 4.80 7.54
CA CYS A 363 8.03 6.14 7.50
C CYS A 363 6.78 6.23 8.39
N ASN A 364 6.64 7.31 9.16
CA ASN A 364 5.50 7.55 10.06
C ASN A 364 4.23 7.99 9.31
N SER A 365 4.05 7.54 8.07
CA SER A 365 2.91 7.86 7.21
C SER A 365 2.05 6.63 7.01
N ILE A 366 0.85 6.65 7.56
CA ILE A 366 -0.13 5.57 7.45
C ILE A 366 -1.26 6.03 6.54
N HIS A 367 -1.41 5.33 5.42
CA HIS A 367 -2.61 5.44 4.59
C HIS A 367 -3.71 4.58 5.19
N LEU A 368 -4.87 5.13 5.50
CA LEU A 368 -5.96 4.46 6.21
C LEU A 368 -7.31 4.75 5.52
N PRO A 369 -7.62 4.07 4.41
CA PRO A 369 -8.82 4.37 3.61
C PRO A 369 -10.11 4.04 4.36
N ILE A 370 -10.94 5.04 4.63
CA ILE A 370 -12.26 4.84 5.26
C ILE A 370 -13.41 4.83 4.26
N GLN A 371 -13.27 5.57 3.15
CA GLN A 371 -14.24 5.78 2.07
C GLN A 371 -15.41 6.70 2.44
N SER A 372 -16.03 6.55 3.61
CA SER A 372 -17.11 7.42 4.13
C SER A 372 -17.02 7.52 5.65
N GLY A 373 -17.52 8.62 6.23
CA GLY A 373 -17.53 8.82 7.68
C GLY A 373 -18.81 8.38 8.40
N SER A 374 -19.81 7.85 7.69
CA SER A 374 -21.04 7.36 8.30
C SER A 374 -21.07 5.85 8.46
N THR A 375 -21.40 5.34 9.65
CA THR A 375 -21.43 3.91 9.95
C THR A 375 -22.40 3.13 9.04
N SER A 376 -23.59 3.69 8.74
CA SER A 376 -24.54 3.08 7.80
C SER A 376 -23.97 2.97 6.39
N MET A 377 -23.29 4.02 5.92
CA MET A 377 -22.65 4.04 4.61
C MET A 377 -21.49 3.05 4.52
N ILE A 378 -20.61 3.03 5.53
CA ILE A 378 -19.50 2.07 5.66
C ILE A 378 -20.03 0.62 5.62
N GLY A 379 -21.20 0.37 6.24
CA GLY A 379 -21.94 -0.89 6.16
C GLY A 379 -22.38 -1.24 4.73
N ARG A 380 -23.02 -0.32 4.01
CA ARG A 380 -23.42 -0.50 2.59
C ARG A 380 -22.22 -0.71 1.67
N MET A 381 -21.09 -0.08 1.98
CA MET A 381 -19.81 -0.28 1.28
C MET A 381 -19.12 -1.61 1.61
N ARG A 382 -19.64 -2.39 2.58
CA ARG A 382 -19.12 -3.70 3.03
C ARG A 382 -17.68 -3.63 3.54
N ARG A 383 -17.37 -2.61 4.34
CA ARG A 383 -16.03 -2.43 4.93
C ARG A 383 -15.81 -3.28 6.17
N GLY A 384 -16.88 -3.63 6.90
CA GLY A 384 -16.83 -4.51 8.06
C GLY A 384 -16.36 -3.84 9.35
N TYR A 385 -16.62 -2.55 9.55
CA TYR A 385 -16.34 -1.83 10.79
C TYR A 385 -17.23 -0.58 10.87
N SER A 386 -17.27 0.10 12.02
CA SER A 386 -18.02 1.34 12.22
C SER A 386 -17.11 2.58 12.24
N ARG A 387 -17.70 3.78 12.21
CA ARG A 387 -16.97 5.05 12.40
C ARG A 387 -16.21 5.07 13.73
N GLU A 388 -16.84 4.59 14.80
CA GLU A 388 -16.30 4.61 16.16
C GLU A 388 -15.08 3.69 16.27
N ALA A 389 -15.17 2.47 15.72
CA ALA A 389 -14.04 1.54 15.68
C ALA A 389 -12.86 2.10 14.87
N TYR A 390 -13.15 2.84 13.80
CA TYR A 390 -12.14 3.53 13.01
C TYR A 390 -11.46 4.66 13.81
N LEU A 391 -12.23 5.48 14.53
CA LEU A 391 -11.71 6.55 15.38
C LEU A 391 -10.82 6.00 16.51
N GLU A 392 -11.20 4.88 17.13
CA GLU A 392 -10.38 4.26 18.16
C GLU A 392 -9.04 3.73 17.60
N LEU A 393 -9.05 3.19 16.38
CA LEU A 393 -7.82 2.81 15.69
C LEU A 393 -6.93 4.04 15.44
N VAL A 394 -7.49 5.16 14.96
CA VAL A 394 -6.77 6.42 14.76
C VAL A 394 -6.17 6.92 16.08
N ASN A 395 -6.92 6.87 17.18
CA ASN A 395 -6.45 7.26 18.50
C ASN A 395 -5.30 6.36 18.97
N THR A 396 -5.41 5.05 18.75
CA THR A 396 -4.36 4.08 19.06
C THR A 396 -3.08 4.36 18.28
N MET A 397 -3.19 4.64 16.97
CA MET A 397 -2.06 5.02 16.13
C MET A 397 -1.36 6.28 16.65
N ARG A 398 -2.12 7.31 17.03
CA ARG A 398 -1.56 8.56 17.58
C ARG A 398 -0.90 8.37 18.95
N LYS A 399 -1.43 7.47 19.79
CA LYS A 399 -0.83 7.14 21.09
C LYS A 399 0.53 6.45 20.92
N ILE A 400 0.63 5.50 19.99
CA ILE A 400 1.85 4.70 19.75
C ILE A 400 2.88 5.45 18.90
N ILE A 401 2.41 6.23 17.93
CA ILE A 401 3.22 7.01 16.98
C ILE A 401 2.80 8.49 17.09
N PRO A 402 3.37 9.27 18.03
CA PRO A 402 2.91 10.63 18.35
C PRO A 402 2.88 11.60 17.16
N ASN A 403 3.78 11.42 16.18
CA ASN A 403 3.87 12.27 14.99
C ASN A 403 3.37 11.56 13.72
N VAL A 404 2.39 10.67 13.85
CA VAL A 404 1.84 9.92 12.70
C VAL A 404 1.11 10.83 11.71
N TRP A 405 1.42 10.65 10.44
CA TRP A 405 0.76 11.33 9.32
C TRP A 405 -0.28 10.36 8.76
N ILE A 406 -1.55 10.73 8.81
CA ILE A 406 -2.66 9.89 8.39
C ILE A 406 -3.19 10.39 7.07
N SER A 407 -3.31 9.49 6.10
CA SER A 407 -3.98 9.77 4.83
C SER A 407 -5.18 8.86 4.62
N SER A 408 -6.14 9.24 3.78
CA SER A 408 -7.33 8.41 3.53
C SER A 408 -7.89 8.62 2.13
N ASP A 409 -8.80 7.73 1.75
CA ASP A 409 -9.60 7.83 0.52
C ASP A 409 -11.05 8.10 0.90
N PHE A 410 -11.72 8.98 0.16
CA PHE A 410 -13.13 9.32 0.31
C PHE A 410 -13.88 9.18 -1.01
N ILE A 411 -15.09 8.64 -0.92
CA ILE A 411 -16.04 8.51 -2.03
C ILE A 411 -17.31 9.26 -1.63
N THR A 412 -17.68 10.28 -2.41
CA THR A 412 -18.95 11.00 -2.23
C THR A 412 -20.01 10.52 -3.21
N GLY A 413 -21.27 10.55 -2.77
CA GLY A 413 -22.44 10.21 -3.56
C GLY A 413 -22.50 8.75 -3.96
N PHE A 414 -22.09 7.86 -3.06
CA PHE A 414 -22.39 6.44 -3.20
C PHE A 414 -23.91 6.20 -3.23
N CYS A 415 -24.34 5.05 -3.76
CA CYS A 415 -25.75 4.67 -3.87
C CYS A 415 -26.52 4.96 -2.56
N ASP A 416 -27.63 5.70 -2.68
CA ASP A 416 -28.53 6.09 -1.60
C ASP A 416 -27.86 6.95 -0.48
N GLU A 417 -26.77 7.68 -0.74
CA GLU A 417 -26.13 8.56 0.26
C GLU A 417 -27.02 9.76 0.62
N THR A 418 -27.36 9.89 1.90
CA THR A 418 -28.17 11.01 2.42
C THR A 418 -27.31 12.24 2.79
N GLU A 419 -27.94 13.39 3.00
CA GLU A 419 -27.23 14.59 3.49
C GLU A 419 -26.63 14.41 4.89
N GLU A 420 -27.28 13.61 5.75
CA GLU A 420 -26.81 13.31 7.09
C GLU A 420 -25.52 12.48 7.05
N GLU A 421 -25.47 11.44 6.21
CA GLU A 421 -24.29 10.59 6.05
C GLU A 421 -23.11 11.33 5.39
N HIS A 422 -23.42 12.25 4.47
CA HIS A 422 -22.42 13.16 3.92
C HIS A 422 -21.88 14.11 5.00
N ARG A 423 -22.75 14.67 5.85
CA ARG A 423 -22.34 15.50 6.98
C ARG A 423 -21.46 14.72 7.96
N ASP A 424 -21.77 13.47 8.25
CA ASP A 424 -20.89 12.60 9.05
C ASP A 424 -19.50 12.49 8.42
N THR A 425 -19.43 12.38 7.09
CA THR A 425 -18.13 12.33 6.39
C THR A 425 -17.33 13.63 6.59
N VAL A 426 -17.99 14.78 6.50
CA VAL A 426 -17.36 16.09 6.77
C VAL A 426 -16.85 16.17 8.22
N THR A 427 -17.68 15.82 9.21
CA THR A 427 -17.27 15.89 10.63
C THR A 427 -16.13 14.94 10.95
N LEU A 428 -16.08 13.76 10.30
CA LEU A 428 -14.96 12.83 10.48
C LEU A 428 -13.65 13.43 9.98
N MET A 429 -13.68 14.13 8.85
CA MET A 429 -12.48 14.77 8.30
C MET A 429 -11.95 15.86 9.22
N GLU A 430 -12.84 16.60 9.89
CA GLU A 430 -12.47 17.60 10.89
C GLU A 430 -11.88 16.97 12.16
N GLU A 431 -12.51 15.92 12.67
CA GLU A 431 -12.10 15.21 13.89
C GLU A 431 -10.76 14.49 13.71
N VAL A 432 -10.59 13.80 12.58
CA VAL A 432 -9.36 13.05 12.31
C VAL A 432 -8.24 13.95 11.80
N GLY A 433 -8.50 15.03 11.06
CA GLY A 433 -7.43 15.93 10.60
C GLY A 433 -6.35 15.22 9.77
N TYR A 434 -6.75 14.72 8.60
CA TYR A 434 -5.90 14.03 7.64
C TYR A 434 -4.82 14.94 7.05
N ASP A 435 -3.63 14.38 6.85
CA ASP A 435 -2.49 15.05 6.23
C ASP A 435 -2.54 14.99 4.70
N MET A 436 -3.11 13.90 4.16
CA MET A 436 -3.40 13.76 2.73
C MET A 436 -4.75 13.07 2.55
N ALA A 437 -5.56 13.50 1.60
CA ALA A 437 -6.82 12.84 1.28
C ALA A 437 -7.00 12.72 -0.23
N PHE A 438 -7.36 11.53 -0.69
CA PHE A 438 -7.77 11.29 -2.07
C PHE A 438 -9.29 11.23 -2.12
N MET A 439 -9.90 12.17 -2.83
CA MET A 439 -11.35 12.39 -2.80
C MET A 439 -11.90 12.21 -4.20
N PHE A 440 -12.95 11.39 -4.32
CA PHE A 440 -13.55 11.04 -5.60
C PHE A 440 -15.07 11.07 -5.51
N ALA A 441 -15.73 11.50 -6.58
CA ALA A 441 -17.15 11.21 -6.76
C ALA A 441 -17.32 9.72 -7.10
N TYR A 442 -18.40 9.11 -6.62
CA TYR A 442 -18.73 7.73 -6.93
C TYR A 442 -19.08 7.56 -8.42
N SER A 443 -18.42 6.59 -9.05
CA SER A 443 -18.70 6.14 -10.40
C SER A 443 -18.96 4.63 -10.37
N MET A 444 -20.16 4.24 -10.80
CA MET A 444 -20.58 2.85 -10.81
C MET A 444 -19.82 2.06 -11.88
N ARG A 445 -19.40 0.83 -11.53
CA ARG A 445 -18.66 -0.05 -12.44
C ARG A 445 -19.37 -1.39 -12.60
N GLU A 446 -19.44 -1.88 -13.83
CA GLU A 446 -19.94 -3.21 -14.16
C GLU A 446 -19.25 -4.30 -13.32
N LYS A 447 -19.95 -5.42 -13.09
CA LYS A 447 -19.54 -6.57 -12.25
C LYS A 447 -19.42 -6.32 -10.75
N THR A 448 -19.33 -5.06 -10.28
CA THR A 448 -19.27 -4.77 -8.84
C THR A 448 -20.54 -5.18 -8.11
N HIS A 449 -20.47 -5.35 -6.79
CA HIS A 449 -21.64 -5.67 -5.99
C HIS A 449 -22.69 -4.54 -6.06
N ALA A 450 -22.24 -3.28 -5.98
CA ALA A 450 -23.10 -2.12 -6.11
C ALA A 450 -23.85 -2.11 -7.44
N HIS A 451 -23.18 -2.37 -8.57
CA HIS A 451 -23.85 -2.49 -9.87
C HIS A 451 -24.91 -3.60 -9.94
N ARG A 452 -24.77 -4.68 -9.15
CA ARG A 452 -25.72 -5.80 -9.16
C ARG A 452 -26.88 -5.64 -8.18
N LYS A 453 -26.72 -4.83 -7.13
CA LYS A 453 -27.64 -4.80 -5.98
C LYS A 453 -28.16 -3.42 -5.60
N TYR A 454 -27.50 -2.37 -6.05
CA TYR A 454 -27.88 -0.99 -5.76
C TYR A 454 -28.15 -0.23 -7.05
N THR A 455 -28.90 0.85 -6.93
CA THR A 455 -29.13 1.81 -8.00
C THR A 455 -28.25 3.02 -7.73
N ASP A 456 -27.56 3.53 -8.75
CA ASP A 456 -26.87 4.82 -8.65
C ASP A 456 -27.91 5.94 -8.77
N ASN A 457 -28.45 6.37 -7.64
CA ASN A 457 -29.58 7.30 -7.56
C ASN A 457 -29.22 8.68 -7.00
N VAL A 458 -27.94 8.94 -6.71
CA VAL A 458 -27.47 10.27 -6.34
C VAL A 458 -27.16 11.06 -7.61
N PRO A 459 -27.80 12.22 -7.85
CA PRO A 459 -27.54 13.03 -9.03
C PRO A 459 -26.10 13.55 -9.13
N ASP A 460 -25.57 13.70 -10.35
CA ASP A 460 -24.17 14.11 -10.58
C ASP A 460 -23.84 15.51 -10.04
N ASP A 461 -24.80 16.44 -10.06
CA ASP A 461 -24.65 17.76 -9.47
C ASP A 461 -24.52 17.70 -7.93
N VAL A 462 -25.25 16.78 -7.29
CA VAL A 462 -25.12 16.50 -5.86
C VAL A 462 -23.77 15.86 -5.55
N LYS A 463 -23.32 14.87 -6.36
CA LYS A 463 -21.98 14.27 -6.22
C LYS A 463 -20.87 15.32 -6.31
N ALA A 464 -20.96 16.22 -7.29
CA ALA A 464 -20.00 17.29 -7.51
C ALA A 464 -19.99 18.32 -6.36
N ARG A 465 -21.16 18.73 -5.87
CA ARG A 465 -21.28 19.60 -4.69
C ARG A 465 -20.62 18.97 -3.47
N ARG A 466 -20.99 17.73 -3.14
CA ARG A 466 -20.44 16.99 -1.99
C ARG A 466 -18.93 16.80 -2.08
N LEU A 467 -18.42 16.48 -3.27
CA LEU A 467 -16.98 16.38 -3.52
C LEU A 467 -16.27 17.70 -3.24
N ASN A 468 -16.82 18.84 -3.69
CA ASN A 468 -16.26 20.15 -3.41
C ASN A 468 -16.27 20.48 -1.90
N GLU A 469 -17.33 20.13 -1.19
CA GLU A 469 -17.43 20.35 0.26
C GLU A 469 -16.34 19.60 1.04
N ILE A 470 -16.09 18.32 0.73
CA ILE A 470 -15.01 17.56 1.40
C ILE A 470 -13.62 18.06 0.99
N ILE A 471 -13.42 18.51 -0.26
CA ILE A 471 -12.17 19.12 -0.72
C ILE A 471 -11.87 20.40 0.08
N GLN A 472 -12.86 21.28 0.23
CA GLN A 472 -12.73 22.51 1.01
C GLN A 472 -12.45 22.21 2.49
N THR A 473 -13.14 21.21 3.05
CA THR A 473 -12.95 20.76 4.43
C THR A 473 -11.52 20.24 4.64
N PHE A 474 -11.04 19.37 3.77
CA PHE A 474 -9.66 18.88 3.79
C PHE A 474 -8.66 20.03 3.75
N HIS A 475 -8.76 20.92 2.76
CA HIS A 475 -7.78 22.00 2.61
C HIS A 475 -7.75 22.94 3.81
N ARG A 476 -8.91 23.26 4.41
CA ARG A 476 -8.99 24.07 5.63
C ARG A 476 -8.30 23.40 6.81
N VAL A 477 -8.60 22.13 7.06
CA VAL A 477 -8.05 21.38 8.21
C VAL A 477 -6.55 21.10 8.01
N ALA A 478 -6.15 20.64 6.82
CA ALA A 478 -4.76 20.39 6.47
C ALA A 478 -3.91 21.66 6.52
N GLN A 479 -4.44 22.82 6.11
CA GLN A 479 -3.72 24.09 6.23
C GLN A 479 -3.47 24.48 7.69
N ASN A 480 -4.42 24.27 8.59
CA ASN A 480 -4.22 24.54 10.01
C ASN A 480 -3.13 23.65 10.60
N LYS A 481 -3.11 22.36 10.22
CA LYS A 481 -2.11 21.39 10.69
C LYS A 481 -0.71 21.69 10.15
N THR A 482 -0.59 21.93 8.85
CA THR A 482 0.71 22.23 8.21
C THR A 482 1.30 23.55 8.67
N LYS A 483 0.48 24.56 9.03
CA LYS A 483 0.96 25.80 9.67
C LYS A 483 1.68 25.54 11.00
N LEU A 484 1.27 24.52 11.77
CA LEU A 484 1.96 24.13 13.01
C LEU A 484 3.37 23.59 12.76
N LEU A 485 3.68 23.19 11.52
CA LEU A 485 5.02 22.74 11.14
C LEU A 485 5.98 23.90 10.88
N ILE A 486 5.50 25.15 10.77
CA ILE A 486 6.36 26.32 10.58
C ILE A 486 7.29 26.46 11.79
N GLY A 487 8.58 26.62 11.52
CA GLY A 487 9.64 26.64 12.54
C GLY A 487 10.18 25.26 12.93
N SER A 488 9.47 24.18 12.61
CA SER A 488 9.94 22.81 12.88
C SER A 488 11.05 22.38 11.91
N GLU A 489 11.82 21.39 12.32
CA GLU A 489 12.83 20.73 11.48
C GLU A 489 12.28 19.40 10.95
N GLN A 490 12.25 19.26 9.63
CA GLN A 490 11.75 18.09 8.93
C GLN A 490 12.88 17.40 8.17
N HIS A 491 12.88 16.07 8.17
CA HIS A 491 13.82 15.27 7.40
C HIS A 491 13.29 15.06 5.98
N VAL A 492 14.05 15.45 4.97
CA VAL A 492 13.63 15.50 3.58
C VAL A 492 14.57 14.69 2.71
N LEU A 493 14.01 13.78 1.91
CA LEU A 493 14.72 13.10 0.82
C LEU A 493 14.62 13.95 -0.44
N VAL A 494 15.75 14.31 -1.02
CA VAL A 494 15.83 15.13 -2.24
C VAL A 494 15.52 14.27 -3.47
N ASP A 495 14.42 14.58 -4.19
CA ASP A 495 13.89 13.74 -5.29
C ASP A 495 13.94 14.39 -6.69
N TRP A 496 14.06 15.72 -6.79
CA TRP A 496 14.10 16.54 -8.01
C TRP A 496 12.89 16.40 -8.97
N ASP A 497 11.97 17.38 -8.94
CA ASP A 497 11.00 17.66 -10.01
C ASP A 497 10.92 19.19 -10.31
N VAL A 498 11.39 19.58 -11.50
CA VAL A 498 11.27 20.84 -12.30
C VAL A 498 11.44 22.21 -11.60
N PRO A 499 12.29 23.12 -12.13
CA PRO A 499 12.35 24.52 -11.70
C PRO A 499 11.05 25.25 -12.08
N LYS A 500 10.40 25.87 -11.10
CA LYS A 500 9.39 26.92 -11.37
C LYS A 500 9.90 28.24 -10.81
N VAL A 501 10.14 29.19 -11.71
CA VAL A 501 10.32 30.60 -11.37
C VAL A 501 8.93 31.18 -11.13
N LYS A 502 8.69 31.68 -9.91
CA LYS A 502 7.49 32.46 -9.60
C LYS A 502 7.94 33.69 -8.81
N ASN A 503 7.58 34.88 -9.29
CA ASN A 503 7.91 36.17 -8.67
C ASN A 503 9.42 36.43 -8.48
N GLY A 504 10.26 36.08 -9.46
CA GLY A 504 11.71 36.34 -9.40
C GLY A 504 12.49 35.48 -8.40
N VAL A 505 11.83 34.58 -7.66
CA VAL A 505 12.46 33.57 -6.82
C VAL A 505 12.57 32.28 -7.61
N THR A 506 13.80 31.90 -7.96
CA THR A 506 14.07 30.58 -8.53
C THR A 506 13.91 29.56 -7.42
N THR A 507 12.80 28.81 -7.41
CA THR A 507 12.70 27.60 -6.59
C THR A 507 13.55 26.56 -7.28
N VAL A 508 14.80 26.40 -6.83
CA VAL A 508 15.74 25.55 -7.56
C VAL A 508 15.53 24.08 -7.19
N PHE A 509 14.92 23.79 -6.01
CA PHE A 509 14.99 22.43 -5.47
C PHE A 509 13.73 21.90 -4.71
N SER A 510 13.42 20.59 -4.75
CA SER A 510 12.34 19.91 -4.01
C SER A 510 12.75 18.53 -3.47
N GLY A 511 12.05 18.11 -2.43
CA GLY A 511 12.12 16.77 -1.87
C GLY A 511 10.84 16.39 -1.12
N ARG A 512 10.85 15.24 -0.45
CA ARG A 512 9.71 14.75 0.34
C ARG A 512 10.06 14.47 1.80
N THR A 513 9.15 14.88 2.70
CA THR A 513 9.26 14.54 4.12
C THR A 513 9.02 13.05 4.37
N ASP A 514 9.30 12.62 5.60
CA ASP A 514 8.85 11.31 6.09
C ASP A 514 7.32 11.11 5.95
N GLY A 515 6.53 12.17 6.15
CA GLY A 515 5.09 12.18 5.92
C GLY A 515 4.65 12.24 4.45
N GLY A 516 5.57 12.19 3.48
CA GLY A 516 5.28 12.25 2.05
C GLY A 516 4.95 13.65 1.51
N HIS A 517 5.05 14.70 2.33
CA HIS A 517 4.76 16.07 1.90
C HIS A 517 5.87 16.60 1.01
N LYS A 518 5.48 17.26 -0.08
CA LYS A 518 6.43 17.94 -0.95
C LYS A 518 6.98 19.17 -0.25
N VAL A 519 8.30 19.28 -0.18
CA VAL A 519 9.01 20.42 0.40
C VAL A 519 9.80 21.12 -0.70
N PHE A 520 9.53 22.41 -0.88
CA PHE A 520 10.34 23.29 -1.72
C PHE A 520 11.51 23.83 -0.90
N LEU A 521 12.72 23.60 -1.40
CA LEU A 521 13.96 23.97 -0.73
C LEU A 521 14.44 25.34 -1.22
N GLU A 522 14.68 26.26 -0.29
CA GLU A 522 15.28 27.56 -0.57
C GLU A 522 16.81 27.46 -0.66
N GLY A 523 17.39 28.09 -1.68
CA GLY A 523 18.84 28.17 -1.90
C GLY A 523 19.24 27.85 -3.34
N ASP A 524 20.53 28.00 -3.62
CA ASP A 524 21.19 27.63 -4.89
C ASP A 524 21.59 26.15 -4.94
N GLY A 525 21.30 25.39 -3.87
CA GLY A 525 21.52 23.95 -3.74
C GLY A 525 22.98 23.54 -3.88
N THR A 526 23.90 24.47 -3.69
CA THR A 526 25.33 24.20 -3.77
C THR A 526 25.69 23.08 -2.79
N GLY A 527 26.22 21.98 -3.33
CA GLY A 527 26.61 20.80 -2.57
C GLY A 527 25.51 19.78 -2.30
N LEU A 528 24.27 19.95 -2.80
CA LEU A 528 23.19 18.95 -2.71
C LEU A 528 23.10 18.10 -3.97
N GLN A 529 22.77 16.82 -3.80
CA GLN A 529 22.57 15.86 -4.88
C GLN A 529 21.22 15.14 -4.73
N LYS A 530 20.72 14.62 -5.85
CA LYS A 530 19.56 13.73 -5.86
C LYS A 530 19.84 12.54 -4.95
N GLY A 531 18.91 12.22 -4.05
CA GLY A 531 19.06 11.13 -3.10
C GLY A 531 19.74 11.52 -1.77
N ASP A 532 20.13 12.78 -1.60
CA ASP A 532 20.56 13.27 -0.30
C ASP A 532 19.40 13.31 0.70
N TYR A 533 19.72 13.01 1.96
CA TYR A 533 18.88 13.32 3.09
C TYR A 533 19.31 14.63 3.74
N VAL A 534 18.36 15.55 3.91
CA VAL A 534 18.61 16.88 4.46
C VAL A 534 17.61 17.23 5.56
N THR A 535 18.10 17.92 6.58
CA THR A 535 17.25 18.54 7.60
C THR A 535 16.88 19.94 7.12
N VAL A 536 15.57 20.20 7.05
CA VAL A 536 15.01 21.44 6.53
C VAL A 536 14.21 22.13 7.61
N ARG A 537 14.50 23.40 7.87
CA ARG A 537 13.67 24.23 8.75
C ARG A 537 12.55 24.86 7.95
N ILE A 538 11.32 24.50 8.29
CA ILE A 538 10.12 24.97 7.58
C ILE A 538 9.90 26.45 7.89
N LYS A 539 9.67 27.25 6.85
CA LYS A 539 9.40 28.68 6.96
C LYS A 539 7.97 29.05 6.55
N ASP A 540 7.40 28.29 5.62
CA ASP A 540 6.09 28.53 5.08
C ASP A 540 5.41 27.19 4.72
N ALA A 541 4.08 27.19 4.72
CA ALA A 541 3.27 26.01 4.50
C ALA A 541 1.97 26.35 3.76
N SER A 542 1.69 25.56 2.72
CA SER A 542 0.37 25.47 2.11
C SER A 542 -0.38 24.27 2.68
N SER A 543 -1.64 24.05 2.26
CA SER A 543 -2.42 22.87 2.67
C SER A 543 -1.80 21.53 2.27
N VAL A 544 -0.90 21.49 1.28
CA VAL A 544 -0.35 20.24 0.71
C VAL A 544 1.17 20.24 0.51
N SER A 545 1.84 21.38 0.70
CA SER A 545 3.27 21.53 0.46
C SER A 545 3.91 22.44 1.48
N LEU A 546 5.19 22.19 1.77
CA LEU A 546 5.99 22.99 2.68
C LEU A 546 7.06 23.75 1.90
N ARG A 547 7.59 24.83 2.49
CA ARG A 547 8.77 25.52 2.01
C ARG A 547 9.71 25.80 3.18
N GLY A 548 11.01 25.62 2.97
CA GLY A 548 11.97 25.80 4.03
C GLY A 548 13.40 25.93 3.55
N LYS A 549 14.29 26.29 4.48
CA LYS A 549 15.73 26.41 4.23
C LYS A 549 16.44 25.14 4.72
N VAL A 550 17.34 24.62 3.89
CA VAL A 550 18.21 23.50 4.26
C VAL A 550 19.14 23.94 5.39
N VAL A 551 19.19 23.16 6.47
CA VAL A 551 20.06 23.40 7.62
C VAL A 551 21.37 22.62 7.44
N LYS A 552 21.27 21.31 7.18
CA LYS A 552 22.42 20.42 7.00
C LYS A 552 22.01 19.12 6.29
N LYS A 553 22.98 18.44 5.68
CA LYS A 553 22.82 17.01 5.32
C LYS A 553 22.84 16.17 6.59
N GLN A 554 21.93 15.23 6.68
CA GLN A 554 21.80 14.37 7.86
C GLN A 554 21.14 13.06 7.45
N SER A 555 21.75 11.94 7.81
CA SER A 555 21.22 10.59 7.55
C SER A 555 19.92 10.34 8.34
N VAL A 556 19.18 9.27 8.00
CA VAL A 556 17.94 8.89 8.69
C VAL A 556 18.23 8.60 10.17
N ALA A 557 19.25 7.79 10.45
CA ALA A 557 19.59 7.43 11.82
C ALA A 557 20.07 8.63 12.64
N GLU A 558 20.88 9.53 12.06
CA GLU A 558 21.32 10.74 12.74
C GLU A 558 20.15 11.68 13.04
N PHE A 559 19.20 11.83 12.12
CA PHE A 559 18.03 12.66 12.35
C PHE A 559 17.20 12.11 13.51
N ALA A 560 16.93 10.81 13.52
CA ALA A 560 16.18 10.16 14.59
C ALA A 560 16.86 10.33 15.96
N ARG A 561 18.18 10.10 16.05
CA ARG A 561 18.94 10.37 17.29
C ARG A 561 18.76 11.82 17.77
N SER A 562 18.88 12.79 16.87
CA SER A 562 18.72 14.20 17.23
C SER A 562 17.30 14.57 17.70
N GLN A 563 16.27 13.89 17.19
CA GLN A 563 14.89 14.08 17.66
C GLN A 563 14.69 13.45 19.04
N MET A 564 15.22 12.24 19.26
CA MET A 564 15.16 11.59 20.57
C MET A 564 15.88 12.42 21.65
N GLU A 565 17.06 12.94 21.36
CA GLU A 565 17.80 13.83 22.26
C GLU A 565 17.01 15.11 22.57
N LYS A 566 16.42 15.77 21.56
CA LYS A 566 15.55 16.94 21.76
C LYS A 566 14.35 16.60 22.63
N GLN A 567 13.71 15.46 22.40
CA GLN A 567 12.55 15.04 23.17
C GLN A 567 12.93 14.71 24.62
N GLN A 568 14.08 14.07 24.84
CA GLN A 568 14.65 13.85 26.17
C GLN A 568 15.01 15.17 26.85
N LEU A 569 15.59 16.13 26.14
CA LEU A 569 15.92 17.47 26.67
C LEU A 569 14.67 18.29 26.99
N LEU A 570 13.61 18.21 26.18
CA LEU A 570 12.33 18.88 26.47
C LEU A 570 11.68 18.27 27.72
N ARG A 571 11.72 16.93 27.85
CA ARG A 571 11.30 16.23 29.08
C ARG A 571 12.18 16.60 30.28
N ALA A 572 13.49 16.70 30.08
CA ALA A 572 14.45 17.05 31.14
C ALA A 572 14.38 18.54 31.54
N GLY A 573 14.05 19.43 30.60
CA GLY A 573 13.80 20.86 30.85
C GLY A 573 12.51 21.10 31.63
N SER A 574 11.49 20.25 31.42
CA SER A 574 10.32 20.18 32.31
C SER A 574 10.66 19.54 33.67
N MET A 575 11.81 18.86 33.80
CA MET A 575 12.38 18.32 35.04
C MET A 575 13.48 19.21 35.65
N ALA A 576 13.69 20.45 35.18
CA ALA A 576 14.74 21.36 35.68
C ALA A 576 14.60 21.74 37.18
N THR A 577 13.59 21.21 37.86
CA THR A 577 13.44 21.20 39.31
C THR A 577 13.57 19.78 39.89
N TRP A 578 14.65 19.00 39.70
CA TRP A 578 15.07 17.91 40.63
C TRP A 578 16.43 17.26 40.26
N PRO A 579 17.22 16.68 41.20
CA PRO A 579 18.68 16.79 41.22
C PRO A 579 19.52 15.56 40.81
N SER A 580 20.80 15.87 40.58
CA SER A 580 21.90 15.13 39.91
C SER A 580 22.47 13.87 40.63
N PRO A 581 23.39 13.11 39.98
CA PRO A 581 23.96 11.83 40.43
C PRO A 581 24.65 11.80 41.81
N LYS A 582 25.00 12.96 42.41
CA LYS A 582 25.51 13.03 43.79
C LYS A 582 24.52 12.54 44.85
N ASN A 583 23.25 12.31 44.49
CA ASN A 583 22.19 11.88 45.39
C ASN A 583 21.98 10.37 45.55
N LYS A 584 22.66 9.49 44.79
CA LYS A 584 22.46 8.02 44.92
C LYS A 584 22.65 7.53 46.36
N ARG A 585 23.67 8.04 47.05
CA ARG A 585 23.99 7.70 48.45
C ARG A 585 22.97 8.25 49.45
N ILE A 586 22.36 9.41 49.15
CA ILE A 586 21.33 10.05 49.98
C ILE A 586 20.00 9.32 49.85
N VAL A 587 19.65 8.90 48.63
CA VAL A 587 18.46 8.08 48.36
C VAL A 587 18.61 6.71 49.03
N TRP A 588 19.77 6.06 48.89
CA TRP A 588 20.09 4.79 49.57
C TRP A 588 19.95 4.87 51.09
N ASN A 589 20.58 5.85 51.74
CA ASN A 589 20.53 5.99 53.20
C ASN A 589 19.10 6.29 53.72
N LYS A 590 18.26 6.92 52.91
CA LYS A 590 16.86 7.23 53.27
C LYS A 590 15.91 6.05 53.02
N ILE A 591 16.16 5.22 52.00
CA ILE A 591 15.40 3.98 51.77
C ILE A 591 15.68 2.99 52.91
N ARG A 592 16.95 2.84 53.30
CA ARG A 592 17.35 1.97 54.43
C ARG A 592 16.64 2.33 55.74
N ALA A 593 16.35 3.60 55.98
CA ALA A 593 15.68 4.06 57.19
C ALA A 593 14.17 3.71 57.27
N GLY A 594 13.57 3.24 56.17
CA GLY A 594 12.17 2.82 56.10
C GLY A 594 11.94 1.30 56.20
N PHE A 595 13.01 0.51 56.31
CA PHE A 595 12.95 -0.94 56.51
C PHE A 595 13.17 -1.27 57.99
N ASP A 596 12.26 -2.08 58.56
CA ASP A 596 12.31 -2.50 59.97
C ASP A 596 13.44 -3.54 60.18
N GLU A 597 14.31 -3.33 61.16
CA GLU A 597 15.62 -4.03 61.29
C GLU A 597 15.52 -5.54 61.52
N HIS A 598 14.32 -6.12 61.70
CA HIS A 598 14.14 -7.52 62.07
C HIS A 598 13.39 -8.39 61.03
N ARG A 599 13.03 -7.85 59.86
CA ARG A 599 12.59 -8.67 58.73
C ARG A 599 13.20 -8.11 57.44
N HIS A 600 13.87 -8.99 56.69
CA HIS A 600 14.33 -8.79 55.30
C HIS A 600 15.76 -8.26 55.08
N GLU A 601 16.76 -8.93 55.67
CA GLU A 601 18.18 -8.79 55.24
C GLU A 601 18.38 -9.14 53.74
N GLN A 602 17.69 -10.17 53.25
CA GLN A 602 17.75 -10.59 51.83
C GLN A 602 17.11 -9.59 50.85
N GLU A 603 16.07 -8.86 51.24
CA GLU A 603 15.47 -7.84 50.35
C GLU A 603 16.35 -6.60 50.30
N LEU A 604 16.96 -6.21 51.42
CA LEU A 604 17.90 -5.08 51.47
C LEU A 604 19.13 -5.29 50.58
N ASP A 605 19.66 -6.51 50.50
CA ASP A 605 20.78 -6.83 49.60
C ASP A 605 20.37 -6.77 48.12
N ASN A 606 19.18 -7.24 47.76
CA ASN A 606 18.66 -7.15 46.38
C ASN A 606 18.37 -5.71 45.97
N VAL A 607 17.85 -4.87 46.89
CA VAL A 607 17.65 -3.43 46.66
C VAL A 607 18.99 -2.71 46.49
N LYS A 608 20.03 -3.13 47.21
CA LYS A 608 21.40 -2.60 47.07
C LYS A 608 21.97 -2.85 45.68
N VAL A 609 21.87 -4.10 45.21
CA VAL A 609 22.33 -4.49 43.86
C VAL A 609 21.54 -3.76 42.76
N LEU A 610 20.23 -3.57 42.95
CA LEU A 610 19.40 -2.75 42.06
C LEU A 610 19.90 -1.31 42.03
N MET A 611 20.15 -0.68 43.18
CA MET A 611 20.53 0.73 43.28
C MET A 611 21.93 1.03 42.74
N ASP A 612 22.88 0.10 42.89
CA ASP A 612 24.23 0.24 42.35
C ASP A 612 24.24 0.15 40.81
N ASN A 613 23.33 -0.64 40.23
CA ASN A 613 23.18 -0.83 38.77
C ASN A 613 22.05 0.02 38.14
N ALA A 614 21.33 0.81 38.94
CA ALA A 614 20.16 1.57 38.48
C ALA A 614 20.55 2.68 37.50
N SER A 615 19.86 2.72 36.37
CA SER A 615 19.87 3.87 35.45
C SER A 615 19.30 5.11 36.13
N ASN A 616 19.60 6.29 35.59
CA ASN A 616 19.03 7.55 36.09
C ASN A 616 17.48 7.53 36.06
N THR A 617 16.89 6.79 35.12
CA THR A 617 15.44 6.59 35.01
C THR A 617 14.86 5.82 36.20
N VAL A 618 15.52 4.74 36.64
CA VAL A 618 15.06 3.95 37.80
C VAL A 618 15.13 4.77 39.08
N LEU A 619 16.20 5.54 39.25
CA LEU A 619 16.34 6.43 40.40
C LEU A 619 15.30 7.57 40.39
N PHE A 620 14.97 8.07 39.20
CA PHE A 620 13.90 9.04 39.01
C PHE A 620 12.54 8.45 39.43
N LEU A 621 12.21 7.22 39.01
CA LEU A 621 10.96 6.56 39.36
C LEU A 621 10.79 6.38 40.87
N ILE A 622 11.85 5.96 41.56
CA ILE A 622 11.83 5.77 43.02
C ILE A 622 11.65 7.12 43.74
N ALA A 623 12.32 8.17 43.27
CA ALA A 623 12.16 9.52 43.83
C ALA A 623 10.77 10.12 43.56
N ALA A 624 10.23 9.90 42.36
CA ALA A 624 8.88 10.31 41.99
C ALA A 624 7.82 9.58 42.83
N GLY A 625 7.97 8.26 42.99
CA GLY A 625 7.08 7.46 43.84
C GLY A 625 6.99 7.95 45.29
N ARG A 626 8.06 8.57 45.80
CA ARG A 626 8.09 9.11 47.16
C ARG A 626 7.18 10.31 47.39
N HIS A 627 7.09 11.21 46.42
CA HIS A 627 6.16 12.34 46.51
C HIS A 627 4.69 11.88 46.56
N HIS A 628 4.41 10.64 46.16
CA HIS A 628 3.09 10.04 46.09
C HIS A 628 2.90 8.84 47.03
N GLY A 629 3.86 8.55 47.93
CA GLY A 629 3.76 7.47 48.91
C GLY A 629 3.76 6.04 48.34
N VAL A 630 4.22 5.85 47.10
CA VAL A 630 4.25 4.53 46.40
C VAL A 630 5.67 4.01 46.20
N GLU A 631 6.68 4.65 46.81
CA GLU A 631 8.10 4.30 46.68
C GLU A 631 8.41 2.83 47.00
N HIS A 632 7.80 2.29 48.06
CA HIS A 632 8.01 0.93 48.51
C HIS A 632 7.52 -0.09 47.48
N GLN A 633 6.38 0.19 46.83
CA GLN A 633 5.81 -0.69 45.82
C GLN A 633 6.66 -0.71 44.54
N ILE A 634 7.18 0.45 44.12
CA ILE A 634 8.07 0.57 42.96
C ILE A 634 9.37 -0.18 43.20
N VAL A 635 10.00 0.04 44.37
CA VAL A 635 11.24 -0.64 44.74
C VAL A 635 11.03 -2.15 44.82
N LYS A 636 9.94 -2.61 45.46
CA LYS A 636 9.58 -4.03 45.55
C LYS A 636 9.43 -4.67 44.16
N ASN A 637 8.67 -4.06 43.26
CA ASN A 637 8.38 -4.64 41.95
C ASN A 637 9.61 -4.63 41.03
N LEU A 638 10.39 -3.55 41.04
CA LEU A 638 11.65 -3.49 40.28
C LEU A 638 12.69 -4.50 40.80
N THR A 639 12.74 -4.72 42.11
CA THR A 639 13.63 -5.70 42.74
C THR A 639 13.23 -7.12 42.34
N SER A 640 11.93 -7.44 42.36
CA SER A 640 11.41 -8.72 41.87
C SER A 640 11.75 -8.95 40.40
N LEU A 641 11.51 -7.96 39.53
CA LEU A 641 11.83 -8.05 38.10
C LEU A 641 13.35 -8.21 37.85
N HIS A 642 14.18 -7.52 38.62
CA HIS A 642 15.63 -7.66 38.54
C HIS A 642 16.10 -9.05 38.98
N TYR A 643 15.52 -9.59 40.07
CA TYR A 643 15.78 -10.96 40.52
C TYR A 643 15.38 -11.99 39.46
N PHE A 644 14.24 -11.83 38.79
CA PHE A 644 13.87 -12.69 37.66
C PHE A 644 14.89 -12.61 36.51
N ARG A 645 15.38 -11.40 36.19
CA ARG A 645 16.38 -11.22 35.14
C ARG A 645 17.73 -11.86 35.48
N SER A 646 18.16 -11.78 36.74
CA SER A 646 19.44 -12.35 37.19
C SER A 646 19.42 -13.88 37.29
N GLN A 647 18.29 -14.47 37.69
CA GLN A 647 18.12 -15.92 37.80
C GLN A 647 17.88 -16.62 36.45
N TYR A 648 17.27 -15.94 35.47
CA TYR A 648 16.80 -16.57 34.22
C TYR A 648 17.46 -16.06 32.92
N ASN A 649 18.66 -15.47 33.04
CA ASN A 649 19.60 -15.17 31.96
C ASN A 649 19.00 -14.29 30.83
N GLU A 650 18.71 -13.03 31.19
CA GLU A 650 18.39 -11.88 30.31
C GLU A 650 17.16 -11.94 29.40
N ARG A 651 16.46 -13.08 29.26
CA ARG A 651 15.20 -13.14 28.52
C ARG A 651 14.01 -12.88 29.45
N PRO A 652 13.08 -11.97 29.11
CA PRO A 652 11.85 -11.79 29.87
C PRO A 652 11.11 -13.14 30.01
N PRO A 653 10.72 -13.57 31.23
CA PRO A 653 10.00 -14.81 31.49
C PRO A 653 8.75 -15.04 30.64
N PHE A 654 8.17 -13.97 30.07
CA PHE A 654 7.09 -14.00 29.09
C PHE A 654 7.32 -15.00 27.94
N TYR A 655 8.57 -15.25 27.53
CA TYR A 655 8.90 -16.07 26.35
C TYR A 655 9.50 -17.45 26.66
N ASN A 656 9.78 -17.77 27.92
CA ASN A 656 10.44 -19.03 28.26
C ASN A 656 9.41 -20.07 28.73
N LYS A 657 8.87 -20.85 27.78
CA LYS A 657 7.90 -21.94 28.02
C LYS A 657 8.42 -23.06 28.93
N LYS A 658 9.71 -23.06 29.31
CA LYS A 658 10.31 -24.01 30.26
C LYS A 658 10.16 -23.58 31.73
N LEU A 659 9.68 -22.37 32.01
CA LEU A 659 9.44 -21.90 33.38
C LEU A 659 8.11 -22.44 33.93
N PRO A 660 8.09 -22.89 35.20
CA PRO A 660 6.86 -23.23 35.92
C PRO A 660 5.80 -22.11 35.84
N SER A 661 4.52 -22.48 35.77
CA SER A 661 3.41 -21.56 35.54
C SER A 661 3.22 -20.54 36.66
N ASP A 662 3.43 -20.96 37.90
CA ASP A 662 3.44 -20.15 39.12
C ASP A 662 4.50 -19.04 39.07
N ILE A 663 5.70 -19.33 38.59
CA ILE A 663 6.79 -18.36 38.47
C ILE A 663 6.48 -17.31 37.38
N ARG A 664 5.85 -17.74 36.29
CA ARG A 664 5.40 -16.83 35.22
C ARG A 664 4.27 -15.91 35.68
N GLU A 665 3.32 -16.44 36.45
CA GLU A 665 2.25 -15.65 37.05
C GLU A 665 2.80 -14.60 38.03
N GLN A 666 3.78 -14.96 38.88
CA GLN A 666 4.43 -14.02 39.79
C GLN A 666 5.20 -12.91 39.05
N HIS A 667 5.89 -13.24 37.96
CA HIS A 667 6.57 -12.24 37.12
C HIS A 667 5.56 -11.29 36.47
N ASN A 668 4.49 -11.82 35.89
CA ASN A 668 3.46 -11.00 35.22
C ASN A 668 2.76 -10.10 36.22
N HIS A 669 2.42 -10.62 37.41
CA HIS A 669 1.82 -9.84 38.48
C HIS A 669 2.72 -8.68 38.92
N ALA A 670 4.02 -8.91 39.11
CA ALA A 670 4.97 -7.86 39.46
C ALA A 670 5.08 -6.78 38.35
N TYR A 671 4.98 -7.20 37.08
CA TYR A 671 5.00 -6.30 35.93
C TYR A 671 3.71 -5.46 35.83
N ASP A 672 2.55 -6.10 35.98
CA ASP A 672 1.24 -5.45 35.92
C ASP A 672 1.03 -4.47 37.08
N GLU A 673 1.48 -4.81 38.29
CA GLU A 673 1.45 -3.90 39.44
C GLU A 673 2.38 -2.70 39.23
N LEU A 674 3.55 -2.90 38.62
CA LEU A 674 4.46 -1.81 38.30
C LEU A 674 3.85 -0.89 37.23
N ASP A 675 3.30 -1.45 36.15
CA ASP A 675 2.61 -0.70 35.10
C ASP A 675 1.43 0.11 35.67
N THR A 676 0.67 -0.47 36.59
CA THR A 676 -0.44 0.21 37.28
C THR A 676 0.07 1.37 38.14
N THR A 677 1.12 1.14 38.92
CA THR A 677 1.75 2.18 39.76
C THR A 677 2.34 3.32 38.91
N LEU A 678 2.96 2.98 37.77
CA LEU A 678 3.49 3.95 36.81
C LEU A 678 2.39 4.71 36.11
N ALA A 679 1.25 4.09 35.78
CA ALA A 679 0.09 4.77 35.20
C ALA A 679 -0.48 5.83 36.15
N MET A 680 -0.57 5.52 37.46
CA MET A 680 -0.98 6.48 38.48
C MET A 680 0.00 7.64 38.60
N LEU A 681 1.31 7.37 38.60
CA LEU A 681 2.34 8.42 38.62
C LEU A 681 2.34 9.26 37.35
N ASN A 682 2.15 8.65 36.19
CA ASN A 682 2.04 9.34 34.90
C ASN A 682 0.87 10.32 34.88
N GLN A 683 -0.28 9.89 35.41
CA GLN A 683 -1.46 10.75 35.55
C GLN A 683 -1.22 11.91 36.51
N SER A 684 -0.53 11.67 37.62
CA SER A 684 -0.26 12.71 38.62
C SER A 684 0.85 13.69 38.23
N LEU A 685 1.85 13.25 37.47
CA LEU A 685 3.02 14.04 37.09
C LEU A 685 2.93 14.62 35.67
N GLY A 686 1.91 14.23 34.90
CA GLY A 686 1.81 14.59 33.48
C GLY A 686 2.95 14.00 32.64
N LEU A 687 3.50 12.85 33.06
CA LEU A 687 4.62 12.17 32.41
C LEU A 687 4.17 10.88 31.71
N SER A 688 5.04 10.31 30.88
CA SER A 688 4.88 8.97 30.29
C SER A 688 6.14 8.16 30.57
N LEU A 689 6.15 7.47 31.71
CA LEU A 689 7.29 6.83 32.34
C LEU A 689 7.33 5.29 32.18
N ARG A 690 6.77 4.75 31.10
CA ARG A 690 6.74 3.29 30.91
C ARG A 690 8.12 2.73 30.59
#